data_AF-A0A9E4HQ25-F1
#
_entry.id   AF-A0A9E4HQ25-F1
#
_cell.length_a   1.000
_cell.length_b   1.000
_cell.length_c   1.000
_cell.angle_alpha   90.00
_cell.angle_beta   90.00
_cell.angle_gamma   90.00
#
_symmetry.space_group_name_H-M   'P 1'
#
loop_
_entity.id
_entity.type
_entity.pdbx_description
1 polymer ?
#
loop_
_entity_poly.entity_id
_entity_poly.type
_entity_poly.pdbx_seq_one_letter_code
_entity_poly.pdbx_strand_id
1 'polypeptide(L)'
;MSPDTLKSRLDEARAAVVAETGRARAGLAALARYSGAVDAIVGGIYESARPETDTPVALLAIGGYGRRQLCLHSDIDLMVVFDGRIGAAEERFLRSVLHPLWDLRLEVGHQVRELADLETVEADNPEFLLAVLEARFVAGSRETFDRVATTCLGPGSAWRGPMRQALLDLTGQRHTQFHRTVFQLEPDVKDSPGSLRDATALRLLAHLSDDAGGAVAYHPGRVREAEDFLLRIRSILHLERRRNFNGLGYELQERVAALFGSPGDQPQRQVESLMSTYFHHAQVVARALAASMRSLQAPETEKVTPIGDELERAWDGIRFTDGTHASLRPRTWLHPFEAALDTDVPVADQALTCIERHGKRYAPERFFVSTDERDRLLRILRPRPGLYDRLSEMHGCGLLGRMFPEFQKVYCLVIRDFYHKYTVDEHTLQTIRSLEGLCTPKTRSRKRFGSLLAELPNPELLVLALLFHDVGKWTNRNHSEEGVRMAAGAMRRIKLHESGVATVEFLIRHHLSMSVAAFRRDVDDPDVVAQFARLVGTEQRLKLLCLMTLVDVDAVAPEVMNPWKEELLWRLYVETYNRLTLEYGDDVIDEATRTLEDFTTRRPDDLSEAEVTAFLDGYPQRYLRLVDRSTVYDHVRLSRDIARGDVHCSLEEKGSAWELSAVTFDQPRLFADICGVLSHYGMDILRGQAMKNQGGVVLDLFQFADVEGYLRMNPTAADELTGTLREVVAGRIDIDAKLRARERPARGASPIRQVIHFENHRSQRFTVLEIIARNAWGLLYRVSRAISNQGCDIDLVLISTEGTRAIDVFHLTRAGRKLTNAEQDELRAELESTLAAGQKP
;
A
#
# COMPACT_ATOMS: atom_id res chain seq x y z
N MET A 1 49.65 12.20 36.87
CA MET A 1 49.75 13.40 35.98
C MET A 1 49.06 14.58 36.66
N SER A 2 49.49 15.83 36.43
CA SER A 2 48.80 16.99 37.02
C SER A 2 47.40 17.18 36.39
N PRO A 3 46.40 17.69 37.14
CA PRO A 3 45.07 18.01 36.60
C PRO A 3 45.12 18.96 35.39
N ASP A 4 46.01 19.94 35.40
CA ASP A 4 46.16 20.90 34.30
C ASP A 4 46.67 20.23 33.02
N THR A 5 47.59 19.27 33.13
CA THR A 5 48.07 18.48 32.00
C THR A 5 46.96 17.61 31.40
N LEU A 6 46.14 16.98 32.27
CA LEU A 6 45.00 16.17 31.85
C LEU A 6 43.98 17.01 31.07
N LYS A 7 43.66 18.20 31.60
CA LYS A 7 42.73 19.14 30.98
C LYS A 7 43.24 19.64 29.63
N SER A 8 44.50 20.05 29.53
CA SER A 8 45.12 20.50 28.26
C SER A 8 45.00 19.44 27.17
N ARG A 9 45.33 18.17 27.49
CA ARG A 9 45.22 17.06 26.54
C ARG A 9 43.79 16.80 26.08
N LEU A 10 42.82 16.90 27.01
CA LEU A 10 41.41 16.73 26.67
C LEU A 10 40.93 17.86 25.75
N ASP A 11 41.31 19.11 26.05
CA ASP A 11 40.94 20.28 25.26
C ASP A 11 41.56 20.21 23.85
N GLU A 12 42.81 19.77 23.72
CA GLU A 12 43.47 19.49 22.43
C GLU A 12 42.73 18.41 21.63
N ALA A 13 42.35 17.30 22.28
CA ALA A 13 41.60 16.22 21.65
C ALA A 13 40.21 16.67 21.19
N ARG A 14 39.52 17.48 22.01
CA ARG A 14 38.22 18.09 21.67
C ARG A 14 38.35 19.06 20.50
N ALA A 15 39.38 19.90 20.48
CA ALA A 15 39.63 20.82 19.38
C ALA A 15 39.87 20.08 18.05
N ALA A 16 40.62 18.98 18.08
CA ALA A 16 40.88 18.16 16.90
C ALA A 16 39.60 17.53 16.33
N VAL A 17 38.74 16.94 17.19
CA VAL A 17 37.47 16.35 16.71
C VAL A 17 36.49 17.44 16.24
N VAL A 18 36.43 18.60 16.89
CA VAL A 18 35.62 19.75 16.44
C VAL A 18 36.05 20.21 15.04
N ALA A 19 37.35 20.30 14.78
CA ALA A 19 37.87 20.70 13.46
C ALA A 19 37.49 19.70 12.36
N GLU A 20 37.55 18.40 12.64
CA GLU A 20 37.12 17.37 11.70
C GLU A 20 35.59 17.38 11.51
N THR A 21 34.81 17.60 12.57
CA THR A 21 33.35 17.72 12.47
C THR A 21 32.93 18.93 11.63
N GLY A 22 33.59 20.07 11.78
CA GLY A 22 33.34 21.27 10.98
C GLY A 22 33.67 21.12 9.49
N ARG A 23 34.37 20.05 9.11
CA ARG A 23 34.62 19.66 7.71
C ARG A 23 33.78 18.46 7.27
N ALA A 24 32.82 18.06 8.11
CA ALA A 24 32.06 16.83 7.98
C ALA A 24 32.96 15.59 7.79
N ARG A 25 34.10 15.47 8.48
CA ARG A 25 35.04 14.33 8.40
C ARG A 25 35.13 13.52 9.69
N ALA A 26 34.35 13.88 10.71
CA ALA A 26 34.29 13.19 12.00
C ALA A 26 33.53 11.85 11.92
N GLY A 27 34.04 10.91 11.14
CA GLY A 27 33.56 9.53 11.04
C GLY A 27 34.42 8.55 11.85
N LEU A 28 34.41 7.27 11.48
CA LEU A 28 35.07 6.17 12.20
C LEU A 28 36.53 6.48 12.55
N ALA A 29 37.32 6.95 11.58
CA ALA A 29 38.75 7.20 11.79
C ALA A 29 39.04 8.37 12.74
N ALA A 30 38.25 9.44 12.67
CA ALA A 30 38.42 10.61 13.53
C ALA A 30 37.96 10.32 14.97
N LEU A 31 36.83 9.65 15.12
CA LEU A 31 36.32 9.25 16.44
C LEU A 31 37.23 8.22 17.10
N ALA A 32 37.84 7.31 16.33
CA ALA A 32 38.84 6.39 16.88
C ALA A 32 40.09 7.09 17.43
N ARG A 33 40.54 8.17 16.77
CA ARG A 33 41.64 9.01 17.29
C ARG A 33 41.21 9.75 18.57
N TYR A 34 40.01 10.32 18.59
CA TYR A 34 39.47 10.98 19.77
C TYR A 34 39.34 10.00 20.95
N SER A 35 38.76 8.82 20.75
CA SER A 35 38.72 7.76 21.77
C SER A 35 40.11 7.33 22.22
N GLY A 36 41.11 7.25 21.32
CA GLY A 36 42.49 6.95 21.71
C GLY A 36 43.14 8.03 22.59
N ALA A 37 42.80 9.31 22.39
CA ALA A 37 43.25 10.38 23.26
C ALA A 37 42.59 10.29 24.66
N VAL A 38 41.31 9.92 24.71
CA VAL A 38 40.59 9.65 25.96
C VAL A 38 41.16 8.40 26.66
N ASP A 39 41.51 7.34 25.93
CA ASP A 39 42.19 6.15 26.48
C ASP A 39 43.50 6.56 27.19
N ALA A 40 44.30 7.45 26.57
CA ALA A 40 45.55 7.93 27.15
C ALA A 40 45.34 8.78 28.43
N ILE A 41 44.23 9.51 28.51
CA ILE A 41 43.81 10.26 29.70
C ILE A 41 43.41 9.29 30.82
N VAL A 42 42.52 8.34 30.52
CA VAL A 42 42.06 7.31 31.47
C VAL A 42 43.24 6.48 31.97
N GLY A 43 44.15 6.07 31.08
CA GLY A 43 45.37 5.35 31.45
C GLY A 43 46.31 6.17 32.34
N GLY A 44 46.48 7.47 32.09
CA GLY A 44 47.27 8.35 32.95
C GLY A 44 46.67 8.56 34.34
N ILE A 45 45.33 8.58 34.44
CA ILE A 45 44.59 8.63 35.71
C ILE A 45 44.76 7.29 36.45
N TYR A 46 44.59 6.17 35.75
CA TYR A 46 44.81 4.83 36.30
C TYR A 46 46.18 4.67 36.94
N GLU A 47 47.26 5.03 36.23
CA GLU A 47 48.62 4.90 36.79
C GLU A 47 48.84 5.78 38.02
N SER A 48 48.12 6.90 38.14
CA SER A 48 48.17 7.76 39.32
C SER A 48 47.41 7.16 40.51
N ALA A 49 46.33 6.41 40.25
CA ALA A 49 45.51 5.73 41.25
C ALA A 49 46.05 4.36 41.66
N ARG A 50 46.86 3.72 40.80
CA ARG A 50 47.40 2.36 40.98
C ARG A 50 47.96 2.06 42.39
N PRO A 51 48.68 2.97 43.07
CA PRO A 51 49.21 2.68 44.42
C PRO A 51 48.15 2.51 45.53
N GLU A 52 46.88 2.85 45.29
CA GLU A 52 45.81 2.76 46.29
C GLU A 52 45.36 1.32 46.60
N THR A 53 45.66 0.36 45.72
CA THR A 53 45.29 -1.05 45.88
C THR A 53 46.40 -1.98 45.35
N ASP A 54 46.62 -3.09 46.04
CA ASP A 54 47.45 -4.19 45.58
C ASP A 54 46.64 -5.25 44.79
N THR A 55 45.31 -5.13 44.77
CA THR A 55 44.41 -6.02 44.03
C THR A 55 44.55 -5.79 42.52
N PRO A 56 44.78 -6.83 41.71
CA PRO A 56 44.81 -6.68 40.26
C PRO A 56 43.47 -6.14 39.75
N VAL A 57 43.52 -5.06 38.98
CA VAL A 57 42.33 -4.35 38.49
C VAL A 57 42.44 -4.05 37.00
N ALA A 58 41.38 -4.29 36.24
CA ALA A 58 41.28 -3.95 34.82
C ALA A 58 40.22 -2.87 34.58
N LEU A 59 40.58 -1.85 33.79
CA LEU A 59 39.64 -0.83 33.30
C LEU A 59 39.31 -1.14 31.86
N LEU A 60 38.02 -1.35 31.62
CA LEU A 60 37.47 -1.71 30.33
C LEU A 60 36.54 -0.59 29.84
N ALA A 61 36.69 -0.19 28.59
CA ALA A 61 35.71 0.63 27.91
C ALA A 61 34.59 -0.27 27.39
N ILE A 62 33.34 0.10 27.63
CA ILE A 62 32.16 -0.62 27.13
C ILE A 62 31.33 0.29 26.21
N GLY A 63 30.34 -0.28 25.52
CA GLY A 63 29.44 0.48 24.66
C GLY A 63 30.15 1.28 23.55
N GLY A 64 29.71 2.52 23.33
CA GLY A 64 30.26 3.40 22.30
C GLY A 64 31.73 3.75 22.50
N TYR A 65 32.20 3.78 23.76
CA TYR A 65 33.61 3.98 24.08
C TYR A 65 34.45 2.74 23.78
N GLY A 66 33.91 1.55 24.11
CA GLY A 66 34.49 0.25 23.76
C GLY A 66 34.74 0.15 22.25
N ARG A 67 33.76 0.56 21.43
CA ARG A 67 33.86 0.60 19.96
C ARG A 67 34.77 1.68 19.38
N ARG A 68 35.32 2.58 20.19
CA ARG A 68 36.10 3.76 19.75
C ARG A 68 35.30 4.73 18.86
N GLN A 69 34.04 4.96 19.21
CA GLN A 69 33.10 5.81 18.48
C GLN A 69 32.61 6.99 19.32
N LEU A 70 33.45 7.50 20.23
CA LEU A 70 33.08 8.63 21.08
C LEU A 70 32.87 9.89 20.23
N CYS A 71 31.64 10.41 20.23
CA CYS A 71 31.34 11.76 19.77
C CYS A 71 31.67 12.78 20.87
N LEU A 72 31.74 14.07 20.53
CA LEU A 72 32.20 15.13 21.44
C LEU A 72 31.48 15.14 22.80
N HIS A 73 30.16 14.92 22.77
CA HIS A 73 29.27 14.86 23.94
C HIS A 73 28.71 13.46 24.18
N SER A 74 29.46 12.41 23.83
CA SER A 74 29.13 11.06 24.26
C SER A 74 29.64 10.80 25.67
N ASP A 75 28.87 10.05 26.42
CA ASP A 75 29.22 9.46 27.70
C ASP A 75 30.42 8.51 27.53
N ILE A 76 31.25 8.42 28.57
CA ILE A 76 32.37 7.48 28.67
C ILE A 76 31.93 6.35 29.59
N ASP A 77 31.62 5.20 29.01
CA ASP A 77 31.20 4.02 29.78
C ASP A 77 32.41 3.14 30.14
N LEU A 78 32.64 2.96 31.44
CA LEU A 78 33.73 2.19 32.01
C LEU A 78 33.22 0.98 32.82
N MET A 79 33.89 -0.15 32.69
CA MET A 79 33.75 -1.28 33.61
C MET A 79 35.08 -1.50 34.33
N VAL A 80 35.05 -1.37 35.66
CA VAL A 80 36.20 -1.58 36.54
C VAL A 80 36.04 -2.96 37.17
N VAL A 81 36.97 -3.86 36.86
CA VAL A 81 36.93 -5.26 37.32
C VAL A 81 38.09 -5.54 38.25
N PHE A 82 37.79 -5.93 39.48
CA PHE A 82 38.78 -6.35 40.49
C PHE A 82 38.90 -7.87 40.51
N ASP A 83 40.14 -8.38 40.48
CA ASP A 83 40.45 -9.79 40.71
C ASP A 83 40.61 -10.06 42.21
N GLY A 84 39.53 -9.79 42.95
CA GLY A 84 39.51 -9.83 44.41
C GLY A 84 38.32 -9.08 44.96
N ARG A 85 38.15 -9.17 46.29
CA ARG A 85 37.04 -8.51 46.98
C ARG A 85 37.22 -7.00 47.02
N ILE A 86 36.12 -6.27 46.87
CA ILE A 86 36.12 -4.81 46.98
C ILE A 86 36.11 -4.43 48.47
N GLY A 87 37.25 -3.92 48.95
CA GLY A 87 37.41 -3.35 50.28
C GLY A 87 37.67 -1.84 50.26
N ALA A 88 38.12 -1.30 51.40
CA ALA A 88 38.36 0.13 51.54
C ALA A 88 39.50 0.65 50.64
N ALA A 89 40.45 -0.20 50.26
CA ALA A 89 41.53 0.15 49.32
C ALA A 89 41.00 0.29 47.89
N GLU A 90 40.17 -0.64 47.46
CA GLU A 90 39.51 -0.65 46.16
C GLU A 90 38.54 0.54 46.03
N GLU A 91 37.82 0.90 47.09
CA GLU A 91 37.00 2.12 47.12
C GLU A 91 37.82 3.41 46.96
N ARG A 92 39.00 3.50 47.60
CA ARG A 92 39.90 4.66 47.41
C ARG A 92 40.47 4.71 46.01
N PHE A 93 40.85 3.56 45.46
CA PHE A 93 41.26 3.43 44.07
C PHE A 93 40.16 3.92 43.12
N LEU A 94 38.91 3.48 43.32
CA LEU A 94 37.76 3.90 42.49
C LEU A 94 37.55 5.42 42.53
N ARG A 95 37.59 6.02 43.71
CA ARG A 95 37.49 7.50 43.84
C ARG A 95 38.63 8.21 43.12
N SER A 96 39.84 7.67 43.23
CA SER A 96 41.03 8.22 42.58
C SER A 96 41.01 8.08 41.06
N VAL A 97 40.22 7.15 40.51
CA VAL A 97 39.95 7.03 39.07
C VAL A 97 38.79 7.91 38.64
N LEU A 98 37.66 7.88 39.35
CA LEU A 98 36.41 8.50 38.90
C LEU A 98 36.38 10.02 39.14
N HIS A 99 36.87 10.49 40.29
CA HIS A 99 36.81 11.92 40.61
C HIS A 99 37.56 12.78 39.57
N PRO A 100 38.79 12.42 39.14
CA PRO A 100 39.48 13.21 38.11
C PRO A 100 38.73 13.25 36.77
N LEU A 101 37.99 12.19 36.41
CA LEU A 101 37.19 12.20 35.18
C LEU A 101 36.01 13.18 35.29
N TRP A 102 35.36 13.24 36.45
CA TRP A 102 34.30 14.22 36.71
C TRP A 102 34.83 15.65 36.82
N ASP A 103 36.02 15.84 37.39
CA ASP A 103 36.69 17.15 37.43
C ASP A 103 37.02 17.68 36.02
N LEU A 104 37.30 16.77 35.08
CA LEU A 104 37.44 17.07 33.65
C LEU A 104 36.09 17.33 32.94
N ARG A 105 34.98 17.28 33.67
CA ARG A 105 33.60 17.41 33.18
C ARG A 105 33.27 16.40 32.10
N LEU A 106 33.74 15.16 32.28
CA LEU A 106 33.31 14.03 31.47
C LEU A 106 32.08 13.41 32.11
N GLU A 107 31.09 13.08 31.28
CA GLU A 107 29.96 12.25 31.69
C GLU A 107 30.45 10.80 31.70
N VAL A 108 30.47 10.17 32.88
CA VAL A 108 31.05 8.82 33.07
C VAL A 108 29.97 7.87 33.57
N GLY A 109 29.51 6.98 32.68
CA GLY A 109 28.83 5.75 33.07
C GLY A 109 29.86 4.78 33.62
N HIS A 110 29.62 4.16 34.77
CA HIS A 110 30.56 3.18 35.29
C HIS A 110 29.86 1.98 35.94
N GLN A 111 30.51 0.83 35.81
CA GLN A 111 30.16 -0.38 36.52
C GLN A 111 31.38 -0.88 37.26
N VAL A 112 31.16 -1.34 38.49
CA VAL A 112 32.20 -1.93 39.34
C VAL A 112 31.80 -3.37 39.59
N ARG A 113 32.74 -4.29 39.35
CA ARG A 113 32.53 -5.73 39.46
C ARG A 113 33.74 -6.40 40.11
N GLU A 114 33.47 -7.41 40.93
CA GLU A 114 34.43 -8.44 41.23
C GLU A 114 34.47 -9.43 40.06
N LEU A 115 35.61 -10.03 39.77
CA LEU A 115 35.71 -11.01 38.70
C LEU A 115 34.80 -12.22 38.93
N ALA A 116 34.52 -12.55 40.19
CA ALA A 116 33.57 -13.59 40.59
C ALA A 116 32.11 -13.26 40.20
N ASP A 117 31.74 -11.98 40.14
CA ASP A 117 30.39 -11.56 39.73
C ASP A 117 30.09 -11.98 38.28
N LEU A 118 31.14 -12.10 37.45
CA LEU A 118 31.02 -12.43 36.03
C LEU A 118 30.94 -13.94 35.75
N GLU A 119 31.06 -14.79 36.78
CA GLU A 119 30.90 -16.24 36.64
C GLU A 119 29.44 -16.65 36.40
N THR A 120 28.49 -15.83 36.86
CA THR A 120 27.05 -16.04 36.66
C THR A 120 26.49 -14.99 35.70
N VAL A 121 25.67 -15.42 34.74
CA VAL A 121 25.06 -14.51 33.76
C VAL A 121 23.95 -13.68 34.41
N GLU A 122 24.05 -12.36 34.33
CA GLU A 122 23.00 -11.40 34.72
C GLU A 122 21.91 -11.32 33.63
N ALA A 123 21.12 -12.38 33.47
CA ALA A 123 20.13 -12.50 32.39
C ALA A 123 18.97 -11.49 32.47
N ASP A 124 18.76 -10.86 33.62
CA ASP A 124 17.75 -9.84 33.88
C ASP A 124 18.20 -8.42 33.47
N ASN A 125 19.46 -8.22 33.11
CA ASN A 125 20.00 -6.95 32.65
C ASN A 125 20.50 -7.01 31.19
N PRO A 126 19.60 -6.94 30.19
CA PRO A 126 19.98 -7.10 28.78
C PRO A 126 20.92 -5.99 28.28
N GLU A 127 20.82 -4.77 28.82
CA GLU A 127 21.70 -3.66 28.43
C GLU A 127 23.15 -3.92 28.87
N PHE A 128 23.34 -4.47 30.08
CA PHE A 128 24.66 -4.86 30.56
C PHE A 128 25.28 -5.99 29.72
N LEU A 129 24.50 -7.02 29.39
CA LEU A 129 24.95 -8.11 28.52
C LEU A 129 25.53 -7.57 27.19
N LEU A 130 24.82 -6.64 26.56
CA LEU A 130 25.30 -6.02 25.32
C LEU A 130 26.52 -5.14 25.54
N ALA A 131 26.58 -4.39 26.65
CA ALA A 131 27.73 -3.55 26.96
C ALA A 131 29.02 -4.36 27.15
N VAL A 132 28.93 -5.53 27.79
CA VAL A 132 30.07 -6.46 27.99
C VAL A 132 30.56 -7.04 26.66
N LEU A 133 29.67 -7.32 25.71
CA LEU A 133 30.04 -7.80 24.37
C LEU A 133 30.94 -6.82 23.61
N GLU A 134 30.93 -5.56 24.03
CA GLU A 134 31.70 -4.47 23.44
C GLU A 134 32.90 -4.07 24.31
N ALA A 135 33.21 -4.85 25.34
CA ALA A 135 34.28 -4.57 26.28
C ALA A 135 35.64 -4.56 25.58
N ARG A 136 36.39 -3.48 25.81
CA ARG A 136 37.74 -3.28 25.30
C ARG A 136 38.66 -2.86 26.42
N PHE A 137 39.79 -3.54 26.55
CA PHE A 137 40.84 -3.15 27.49
C PHE A 137 41.32 -1.70 27.27
N VAL A 138 41.41 -0.93 28.36
CA VAL A 138 41.96 0.44 28.38
C VAL A 138 43.23 0.50 29.23
N ALA A 139 43.19 0.01 30.48
CA ALA A 139 44.31 0.07 31.40
C ALA A 139 44.26 -1.02 32.48
N GLY A 140 45.39 -1.28 33.14
CA GLY A 140 45.51 -2.17 34.29
C GLY A 140 45.93 -3.61 33.99
N SER A 141 45.42 -4.55 34.78
CA SER A 141 45.77 -5.97 34.70
C SER A 141 45.24 -6.60 33.42
N ARG A 142 46.15 -6.97 32.52
CA ARG A 142 45.79 -7.66 31.28
C ARG A 142 45.26 -9.07 31.55
N GLU A 143 45.82 -9.76 32.54
CA GLU A 143 45.38 -11.09 32.97
C GLU A 143 43.91 -11.08 33.43
N THR A 144 43.53 -10.08 34.23
CA THR A 144 42.14 -9.91 34.68
C THR A 144 41.21 -9.70 33.48
N PHE A 145 41.59 -8.88 32.49
CA PHE A 145 40.82 -8.71 31.27
C PHE A 145 40.71 -9.99 30.44
N ASP A 146 41.80 -10.73 30.26
CA ASP A 146 41.80 -11.97 29.48
C ASP A 146 40.88 -13.03 30.15
N ARG A 147 40.79 -13.03 31.49
CA ARG A 147 39.80 -13.84 32.24
C ARG A 147 38.37 -13.37 31.97
N VAL A 148 38.09 -12.07 32.02
CA VAL A 148 36.76 -11.51 31.65
C VAL A 148 36.38 -11.91 30.22
N ALA A 149 37.30 -11.74 29.27
CA ALA A 149 37.07 -12.09 27.87
C ALA A 149 36.81 -13.60 27.71
N THR A 150 37.56 -14.45 28.41
CA THR A 150 37.34 -15.90 28.39
C THR A 150 35.98 -16.28 28.97
N THR A 151 35.64 -15.73 30.14
CA THR A 151 34.38 -16.06 30.85
C THR A 151 33.15 -15.56 30.08
N CYS A 152 33.15 -14.32 29.59
CA CYS A 152 31.97 -13.69 29.03
C CYS A 152 31.90 -13.75 27.48
N LEU A 153 33.04 -13.74 26.79
CA LEU A 153 33.10 -13.57 25.34
C LEU A 153 33.64 -14.80 24.60
N GLY A 154 34.31 -15.70 25.32
CA GLY A 154 34.99 -16.87 24.78
C GLY A 154 34.04 -17.86 24.09
N PRO A 155 34.56 -18.68 23.14
CA PRO A 155 33.78 -19.71 22.48
C PRO A 155 33.11 -20.64 23.50
N GLY A 156 31.80 -20.89 23.33
CA GLY A 156 31.04 -21.74 24.25
C GLY A 156 30.72 -21.11 25.62
N SER A 157 31.00 -19.82 25.83
CA SER A 157 30.59 -19.10 27.03
C SER A 157 29.07 -19.13 27.23
N ALA A 158 28.63 -19.35 28.47
CA ALA A 158 27.23 -19.32 28.88
C ALA A 158 26.55 -17.95 28.65
N TRP A 159 27.34 -16.87 28.49
CA TRP A 159 26.85 -15.51 28.24
C TRP A 159 26.36 -15.31 26.82
N ARG A 160 26.88 -16.06 25.83
CA ARG A 160 26.64 -15.80 24.39
C ARG A 160 25.20 -16.02 23.97
N GLY A 161 24.52 -17.03 24.53
CA GLY A 161 23.10 -17.29 24.29
C GLY A 161 22.22 -16.12 24.78
N PRO A 162 22.28 -15.77 26.07
CA PRO A 162 21.61 -14.60 26.64
C PRO A 162 21.93 -13.27 25.93
N MET A 163 23.19 -13.01 25.58
CA MET A 163 23.60 -11.82 24.82
C MET A 163 22.91 -11.74 23.45
N ARG A 164 22.83 -12.87 22.73
CA ARG A 164 22.14 -12.95 21.43
C ARG A 164 20.65 -12.66 21.58
N GLN A 165 20.02 -13.26 22.58
CA GLN A 165 18.59 -13.06 22.84
C GLN A 165 18.30 -11.60 23.22
N ALA A 166 19.08 -11.03 24.14
CA ALA A 166 19.00 -9.62 24.52
C ALA A 166 19.16 -8.69 23.32
N LEU A 167 20.08 -8.99 22.40
CA LEU A 167 20.30 -8.19 21.19
C LEU A 167 19.09 -8.20 20.26
N LEU A 168 18.50 -9.38 20.02
CA LEU A 168 17.32 -9.53 19.18
C LEU A 168 16.10 -8.82 19.79
N ASP A 169 15.89 -8.99 21.10
CA ASP A 169 14.75 -8.40 21.81
C ASP A 169 14.83 -6.88 21.87
N LEU A 170 15.98 -6.32 22.27
CA LEU A 170 16.18 -4.87 22.33
C LEU A 170 16.10 -4.22 20.94
N THR A 171 16.55 -4.92 19.89
CA THR A 171 16.39 -4.46 18.50
C THR A 171 14.91 -4.39 18.11
N GLY A 172 14.13 -5.44 18.37
CA GLY A 172 12.70 -5.48 18.06
C GLY A 172 11.88 -4.44 18.82
N GLN A 173 12.18 -4.24 20.12
CA GLN A 173 11.55 -3.20 20.94
C GLN A 173 11.81 -1.81 20.38
N ARG A 174 13.07 -1.50 20.04
CA ARG A 174 13.46 -0.22 19.44
C ARG A 174 12.77 0.00 18.09
N HIS A 175 12.80 -0.97 17.18
CA HIS A 175 12.11 -0.85 15.90
C HIS A 175 10.61 -0.55 16.06
N THR A 176 9.97 -1.14 17.09
CA THR A 176 8.56 -0.87 17.40
C THR A 176 8.31 0.57 17.82
N GLN A 177 9.20 1.17 18.63
CA GLN A 177 9.12 2.58 19.03
C GLN A 177 9.18 3.54 17.82
N PHE A 178 9.86 3.14 16.75
CA PHE A 178 9.99 3.91 15.51
C PHE A 178 9.06 3.44 14.37
N HIS A 179 7.94 2.78 14.72
CA HIS A 179 6.94 2.27 13.75
C HIS A 179 7.50 1.32 12.68
N ARG A 180 8.66 0.70 12.93
CA ARG A 180 9.31 -0.31 12.08
C ARG A 180 9.61 0.19 10.66
N THR A 181 9.88 1.49 10.49
CA THR A 181 10.20 2.09 9.18
C THR A 181 11.49 2.89 9.24
N VAL A 182 12.28 2.81 8.17
CA VAL A 182 13.50 3.59 7.98
C VAL A 182 13.22 5.00 7.43
N PHE A 183 11.99 5.25 6.97
CA PHE A 183 11.66 6.37 6.08
C PHE A 183 11.13 7.62 6.78
N GLN A 184 11.35 7.78 8.08
CA GLN A 184 10.91 8.99 8.79
C GLN A 184 11.75 10.20 8.36
N LEU A 185 11.12 11.28 7.90
CA LEU A 185 11.82 12.49 7.43
C LEU A 185 12.64 13.21 8.50
N GLU A 186 12.34 13.05 9.78
CA GLU A 186 13.14 13.55 10.91
C GLU A 186 13.65 12.37 11.76
N PRO A 187 14.63 11.60 11.26
CA PRO A 187 15.01 10.33 11.88
C PRO A 187 15.93 10.53 13.09
N ASP A 188 15.98 9.54 13.97
CA ASP A 188 17.06 9.41 14.95
C ASP A 188 18.22 8.61 14.37
N VAL A 189 19.39 9.24 14.23
CA VAL A 189 20.56 8.64 13.57
C VAL A 189 21.22 7.53 14.40
N LYS A 190 20.82 7.38 15.67
CA LYS A 190 21.34 6.39 16.61
C LYS A 190 20.37 5.22 16.82
N ASP A 191 19.07 5.50 16.92
CA ASP A 191 18.08 4.54 17.41
C ASP A 191 17.00 4.13 16.39
N SER A 192 16.75 4.88 15.31
CA SER A 192 15.77 4.46 14.30
C SER A 192 16.19 3.16 13.55
N PRO A 193 15.29 2.44 12.87
CA PRO A 193 15.68 1.36 11.97
C PRO A 193 16.70 1.86 10.92
N GLY A 194 17.72 1.06 10.62
CA GLY A 194 18.83 1.42 9.72
C GLY A 194 19.89 2.35 10.33
N SER A 195 19.81 2.68 11.62
CA SER A 195 20.71 3.61 12.31
C SER A 195 21.99 2.96 12.86
N LEU A 196 22.78 3.72 13.63
CA LEU A 196 24.01 3.25 14.27
C LEU A 196 23.80 2.04 15.19
N ARG A 197 22.67 1.93 15.91
CA ARG A 197 22.39 0.74 16.74
C ARG A 197 22.13 -0.50 15.89
N ASP A 198 21.52 -0.37 14.71
CA ASP A 198 21.35 -1.51 13.78
C ASP A 198 22.70 -1.96 13.21
N ALA A 199 23.57 -1.00 12.82
CA ALA A 199 24.93 -1.31 12.35
C ALA A 199 25.76 -1.99 13.45
N THR A 200 25.59 -1.56 14.69
CA THR A 200 26.20 -2.21 15.87
C THR A 200 25.64 -3.62 16.04
N ALA A 201 24.32 -3.79 16.04
CA ALA A 201 23.68 -5.10 16.18
C ALA A 201 24.17 -6.09 15.12
N LEU A 202 24.33 -5.67 13.87
CA LEU A 202 24.87 -6.52 12.80
C LEU A 202 26.27 -7.06 13.14
N ARG A 203 27.16 -6.19 13.63
CA ARG A 203 28.53 -6.57 14.03
C ARG A 203 28.53 -7.53 15.22
N LEU A 204 27.68 -7.26 16.21
CA LEU A 204 27.56 -8.09 17.40
C LEU A 204 26.98 -9.47 17.06
N LEU A 205 25.96 -9.53 16.20
CA LEU A 205 25.42 -10.79 15.70
C LEU A 205 26.48 -11.59 14.96
N ALA A 206 27.30 -10.96 14.10
CA ALA A 206 28.41 -11.65 13.44
C ALA A 206 29.38 -12.28 14.44
N HIS A 207 29.80 -11.52 15.45
CA HIS A 207 30.69 -12.03 16.51
C HIS A 207 30.07 -13.16 17.34
N LEU A 208 28.75 -13.14 17.55
CA LEU A 208 28.00 -14.20 18.24
C LEU A 208 27.70 -15.43 17.37
N SER A 209 27.82 -15.29 16.04
CA SER A 209 27.47 -16.34 15.06
C SER A 209 28.64 -17.26 14.70
N ASP A 210 29.89 -16.85 14.96
CA ASP A 210 31.09 -17.64 14.68
C ASP A 210 31.09 -19.04 15.36
N ASP A 211 30.31 -19.24 16.43
CA ASP A 211 30.14 -20.53 17.11
C ASP A 211 28.98 -21.38 16.56
N ALA A 212 28.03 -20.78 15.85
CA ALA A 212 26.78 -21.41 15.42
C ALA A 212 26.81 -21.90 13.96
N GLY A 213 27.94 -21.75 13.26
CA GLY A 213 28.09 -22.14 11.85
C GLY A 213 27.28 -21.29 10.86
N GLY A 214 26.68 -20.18 11.31
CA GLY A 214 25.88 -19.29 10.49
C GLY A 214 26.74 -18.25 9.75
N ALA A 215 26.72 -18.28 8.42
CA ALA A 215 27.34 -17.22 7.62
C ALA A 215 26.48 -15.96 7.64
N VAL A 216 27.01 -14.84 8.14
CA VAL A 216 26.31 -13.55 8.03
C VAL A 216 26.35 -13.07 6.58
N ALA A 217 25.19 -13.06 5.93
CA ALA A 217 25.03 -12.59 4.56
C ALA A 217 25.07 -11.04 4.52
N TYR A 218 26.26 -10.43 4.57
CA TYR A 218 26.41 -9.00 4.37
C TYR A 218 27.69 -8.64 3.60
N HIS A 219 27.66 -7.50 2.89
CA HIS A 219 28.86 -6.87 2.35
C HIS A 219 29.44 -5.93 3.40
N PRO A 220 30.55 -6.27 4.09
CA PRO A 220 31.04 -5.47 5.21
C PRO A 220 31.42 -4.03 4.83
N GLY A 221 31.85 -3.83 3.58
CA GLY A 221 32.22 -2.52 3.07
C GLY A 221 31.07 -1.51 3.08
N ARG A 222 29.87 -1.89 2.61
CA ARG A 222 28.74 -0.96 2.49
C ARG A 222 28.14 -0.58 3.85
N VAL A 223 28.05 -1.54 4.77
CA VAL A 223 27.57 -1.25 6.14
C VAL A 223 28.56 -0.35 6.86
N ARG A 224 29.87 -0.57 6.68
CA ARG A 224 30.90 0.29 7.26
C ARG A 224 30.87 1.72 6.69
N GLU A 225 30.59 1.86 5.40
CA GLU A 225 30.39 3.17 4.76
C GLU A 225 29.16 3.89 5.34
N ALA A 226 28.05 3.17 5.51
CA ALA A 226 26.85 3.70 6.17
C ALA A 226 27.12 4.11 7.62
N GLU A 227 27.83 3.28 8.40
CA GLU A 227 28.21 3.59 9.78
C GLU A 227 29.09 4.85 9.85
N ASP A 228 30.08 4.99 8.97
CA ASP A 228 30.91 6.20 8.89
C ASP A 228 30.08 7.46 8.57
N PHE A 229 29.19 7.36 7.57
CA PHE A 229 28.28 8.44 7.19
C PHE A 229 27.38 8.88 8.35
N LEU A 230 26.74 7.93 9.04
CA LEU A 230 25.86 8.19 10.18
C LEU A 230 26.63 8.80 11.37
N LEU A 231 27.86 8.35 11.63
CA LEU A 231 28.74 8.94 12.67
C LEU A 231 29.14 10.38 12.35
N ARG A 232 29.38 10.70 11.07
CA ARG A 232 29.65 12.08 10.62
C ARG A 232 28.46 12.98 10.89
N ILE A 233 27.23 12.52 10.59
CA ILE A 233 26.01 13.27 10.91
C ILE A 233 25.90 13.45 12.44
N ARG A 234 25.98 12.36 13.21
CA ARG A 234 25.87 12.42 14.68
C ARG A 234 26.89 13.37 15.30
N SER A 235 28.12 13.38 14.80
CA SER A 235 29.17 14.30 15.26
C SER A 235 28.79 15.76 15.04
N ILE A 236 28.20 16.10 13.89
CA ILE A 236 27.68 17.44 13.60
C ILE A 236 26.51 17.79 14.54
N LEU A 237 25.57 16.86 14.77
CA LEU A 237 24.45 17.10 15.69
C LEU A 237 24.93 17.43 17.11
N HIS A 238 25.93 16.69 17.61
CA HIS A 238 26.56 16.97 18.90
C HIS A 238 27.24 18.34 18.92
N LEU A 239 27.97 18.72 17.86
CA LEU A 239 28.63 20.03 17.77
C LEU A 239 27.62 21.19 17.77
N GLU A 240 26.56 21.07 16.99
CA GLU A 240 25.54 22.13 16.81
C GLU A 240 24.65 22.28 18.06
N ARG A 241 24.26 21.16 18.70
CA ARG A 241 23.40 21.19 19.91
C ARG A 241 24.17 21.26 21.23
N ARG A 242 25.50 21.07 21.20
CA ARG A 242 26.40 21.10 22.38
C ARG A 242 26.00 20.14 23.51
N ARG A 243 25.37 19.02 23.15
CA ARG A 243 24.90 17.97 24.05
C ARG A 243 24.78 16.65 23.29
N ASN A 244 24.55 15.55 24.01
CA ASN A 244 24.18 14.26 23.41
C ASN A 244 22.80 14.41 22.72
N PHE A 245 22.79 14.42 21.39
CA PHE A 245 21.57 14.64 20.60
C PHE A 245 21.67 13.89 19.27
N ASN A 246 20.63 13.10 18.95
CA ASN A 246 20.65 12.16 17.82
C ASN A 246 19.54 12.40 16.78
N GLY A 247 18.60 13.32 17.05
CA GLY A 247 17.52 13.64 16.11
C GLY A 247 18.00 14.50 14.94
N LEU A 248 17.70 14.11 13.71
CA LEU A 248 18.00 14.90 12.50
C LEU A 248 16.73 15.64 12.03
N GLY A 249 16.33 16.65 12.80
CA GLY A 249 15.18 17.50 12.45
C GLY A 249 15.48 18.52 11.34
N TYR A 250 14.45 19.14 10.77
CA TYR A 250 14.57 19.99 9.56
C TYR A 250 15.63 21.11 9.66
N GLU A 251 15.72 21.80 10.80
CA GLU A 251 16.72 22.87 11.02
C GLU A 251 18.16 22.32 10.92
N LEU A 252 18.41 21.14 11.48
CA LEU A 252 19.73 20.53 11.48
C LEU A 252 20.06 19.89 10.15
N GLN A 253 19.05 19.44 9.38
CA GLN A 253 19.27 18.93 8.03
C GLN A 253 19.91 19.97 7.12
N GLU A 254 19.44 21.22 7.13
CA GLU A 254 20.04 22.32 6.37
C GLU A 254 21.50 22.53 6.75
N ARG A 255 21.79 22.53 8.06
CA ARG A 255 23.14 22.71 8.58
C ARG A 255 24.08 21.56 8.20
N VAL A 256 23.62 20.32 8.35
CA VAL A 256 24.37 19.11 7.99
C VAL A 256 24.62 19.10 6.48
N ALA A 257 23.62 19.41 5.65
CA ALA A 257 23.76 19.43 4.19
C ALA A 257 24.82 20.45 3.73
N ALA A 258 24.82 21.64 4.33
CA ALA A 258 25.84 22.65 4.06
C ALA A 258 27.25 22.19 4.42
N LEU A 259 27.43 21.56 5.59
CA LEU A 259 28.74 21.05 6.03
C LEU A 259 29.24 19.86 5.20
N PHE A 260 28.32 19.00 4.75
CA PHE A 260 28.63 17.91 3.82
C PHE A 260 28.94 18.40 2.40
N GLY A 261 28.60 19.64 2.06
CA GLY A 261 28.69 20.15 0.69
C GLY A 261 27.74 19.40 -0.25
N SER A 262 26.55 19.05 0.24
CA SER A 262 25.55 18.32 -0.55
C SER A 262 25.21 19.07 -1.84
N PRO A 263 25.05 18.36 -2.97
CA PRO A 263 24.77 19.00 -4.24
C PRO A 263 23.37 19.62 -4.25
N GLY A 264 23.24 20.79 -4.88
CA GLY A 264 21.98 21.53 -5.01
C GLY A 264 22.23 23.01 -5.20
N ASP A 265 21.48 23.63 -6.11
CA ASP A 265 21.52 25.08 -6.37
C ASP A 265 20.85 25.92 -5.27
N GLN A 266 20.00 25.29 -4.46
CA GLN A 266 19.28 25.92 -3.35
C GLN A 266 19.39 25.05 -2.08
N PRO A 267 19.32 25.64 -0.87
CA PRO A 267 19.44 24.91 0.39
C PRO A 267 18.47 23.72 0.51
N GLN A 268 17.24 23.87 0.02
CA GLN A 268 16.26 22.79 0.00
C GLN A 268 16.76 21.57 -0.79
N ARG A 269 17.29 21.76 -2.00
CA ARG A 269 17.82 20.64 -2.81
C ARG A 269 19.04 19.97 -2.19
N GLN A 270 19.87 20.75 -1.48
CA GLN A 270 21.00 20.19 -0.73
C GLN A 270 20.54 19.28 0.41
N VAL A 271 19.47 19.67 1.11
CA VAL A 271 18.81 18.83 2.12
C VAL A 271 18.22 17.58 1.50
N GLU A 272 17.46 17.72 0.41
CA GLU A 272 16.86 16.58 -0.29
C GLU A 272 17.93 15.58 -0.75
N SER A 273 19.07 16.07 -1.26
CA SER A 273 20.22 15.22 -1.62
C SER A 273 20.88 14.54 -0.42
N LEU A 274 21.07 15.26 0.69
CA LEU A 274 21.61 14.69 1.92
C LEU A 274 20.70 13.56 2.42
N MET A 275 19.40 13.85 2.53
CA MET A 275 18.43 12.95 3.10
C MET A 275 18.20 11.73 2.19
N SER A 276 18.27 11.90 0.87
CA SER A 276 18.28 10.77 -0.07
C SER A 276 19.46 9.83 0.17
N THR A 277 20.66 10.40 0.39
CA THR A 277 21.86 9.62 0.74
C THR A 277 21.73 8.94 2.11
N TYR A 278 21.14 9.64 3.09
CA TYR A 278 20.82 9.08 4.40
C TYR A 278 19.92 7.84 4.29
N PHE A 279 18.79 7.93 3.59
CA PHE A 279 17.86 6.80 3.46
C PHE A 279 18.49 5.63 2.70
N HIS A 280 19.37 5.90 1.72
CA HIS A 280 20.12 4.84 1.07
C HIS A 280 21.00 4.07 2.06
N HIS A 281 21.77 4.77 2.90
CA HIS A 281 22.59 4.14 3.94
C HIS A 281 21.73 3.40 4.98
N ALA A 282 20.63 4.00 5.42
CA ALA A 282 19.71 3.38 6.38
C ALA A 282 19.11 2.07 5.84
N GLN A 283 18.70 2.05 4.57
CA GLN A 283 18.19 0.83 3.92
C GLN A 283 19.25 -0.27 3.83
N VAL A 284 20.51 0.07 3.50
CA VAL A 284 21.61 -0.90 3.45
C VAL A 284 21.78 -1.59 4.81
N VAL A 285 21.77 -0.82 5.89
CA VAL A 285 21.91 -1.33 7.26
C VAL A 285 20.69 -2.18 7.65
N ALA A 286 19.48 -1.66 7.44
CA ALA A 286 18.23 -2.34 7.82
C ALA A 286 18.06 -3.70 7.11
N ARG A 287 18.37 -3.75 5.81
CA ARG A 287 18.29 -5.00 5.03
C ARG A 287 19.31 -6.03 5.48
N ALA A 288 20.56 -5.60 5.68
CA ALA A 288 21.62 -6.48 6.16
C ALA A 288 21.28 -7.08 7.53
N LEU A 289 20.72 -6.26 8.44
CA LEU A 289 20.30 -6.73 9.76
C LEU A 289 19.12 -7.69 9.66
N ALA A 290 18.09 -7.38 8.87
CA ALA A 290 16.93 -8.25 8.69
C ALA A 290 17.33 -9.63 8.13
N ALA A 291 18.20 -9.66 7.10
CA ALA A 291 18.72 -10.92 6.54
C ALA A 291 19.53 -11.71 7.57
N SER A 292 20.36 -11.03 8.37
CA SER A 292 21.16 -11.69 9.41
C SER A 292 20.29 -12.26 10.53
N MET A 293 19.29 -11.52 11.01
CA MET A 293 18.34 -11.99 12.00
C MET A 293 17.53 -13.20 11.52
N ARG A 294 17.10 -13.19 10.25
CA ARG A 294 16.43 -14.36 9.66
C ARG A 294 17.36 -15.56 9.59
N SER A 295 18.60 -15.40 9.13
CA SER A 295 19.55 -16.53 9.04
C SER A 295 19.78 -17.25 10.38
N LEU A 296 19.64 -16.54 11.50
CA LEU A 296 19.74 -17.11 12.86
C LEU A 296 18.52 -17.92 13.29
N GLN A 297 17.38 -17.73 12.63
CA GLN A 297 16.14 -18.47 12.88
C GLN A 297 16.02 -19.70 11.95
N ALA A 298 17.02 -19.96 11.11
CA ALA A 298 17.01 -21.08 10.20
C ALA A 298 16.96 -22.42 10.98
N PRO A 299 16.05 -23.33 10.63
CA PRO A 299 15.99 -24.66 11.25
C PRO A 299 17.23 -25.49 10.88
N GLU A 300 17.67 -26.36 11.78
CA GLU A 300 18.78 -27.30 11.53
C GLU A 300 18.51 -28.23 10.35
N THR A 301 17.23 -28.62 10.16
CA THR A 301 16.77 -29.41 9.02
C THR A 301 15.66 -28.68 8.30
N GLU A 302 15.93 -28.28 7.06
CA GLU A 302 14.97 -27.59 6.21
C GLU A 302 14.10 -28.60 5.45
N LYS A 303 12.77 -28.45 5.53
CA LYS A 303 11.84 -29.09 4.60
C LYS A 303 11.55 -28.14 3.45
N VAL A 304 11.77 -28.61 2.23
CA VAL A 304 11.53 -27.86 1.00
C VAL A 304 10.39 -28.52 0.23
N THR A 305 9.43 -27.72 -0.22
CA THR A 305 8.29 -28.19 -1.01
C THR A 305 8.33 -27.54 -2.39
N PRO A 306 8.41 -28.30 -3.50
CA PRO A 306 8.38 -27.73 -4.85
C PRO A 306 7.09 -26.95 -5.12
N ILE A 307 7.20 -25.79 -5.77
CA ILE A 307 6.08 -24.95 -6.22
C ILE A 307 6.22 -24.75 -7.73
N GLY A 308 5.58 -25.62 -8.52
CA GLY A 308 5.78 -25.65 -9.97
C GLY A 308 7.22 -26.06 -10.35
N ASP A 309 7.70 -25.57 -11.50
CA ASP A 309 8.92 -26.10 -12.13
C ASP A 309 10.23 -25.41 -11.70
N GLU A 310 10.18 -24.14 -11.27
CA GLU A 310 11.38 -23.32 -11.02
C GLU A 310 11.42 -22.71 -9.61
N LEU A 311 10.40 -22.98 -8.78
CA LEU A 311 10.31 -22.45 -7.43
C LEU A 311 10.14 -23.56 -6.41
N GLU A 312 10.52 -23.23 -5.19
CA GLU A 312 10.28 -24.05 -4.03
C GLU A 312 9.95 -23.20 -2.81
N ARG A 313 9.14 -23.75 -1.92
CA ARG A 313 8.84 -23.19 -0.61
C ARG A 313 9.86 -23.74 0.38
N ALA A 314 10.67 -22.83 0.89
CA ALA A 314 11.63 -22.99 1.96
C ALA A 314 11.01 -22.60 3.32
N TRP A 315 11.80 -22.71 4.39
CA TRP A 315 11.36 -22.25 5.71
C TRP A 315 11.17 -20.73 5.78
N ASP A 316 11.96 -19.98 5.00
CA ASP A 316 11.99 -18.51 4.97
C ASP A 316 11.15 -17.90 3.84
N GLY A 317 10.47 -18.71 3.03
CA GLY A 317 9.58 -18.23 1.97
C GLY A 317 9.72 -18.95 0.64
N ILE A 318 9.29 -18.28 -0.44
CA ILE A 318 9.42 -18.78 -1.82
C ILE A 318 10.80 -18.42 -2.39
N ARG A 319 11.52 -19.41 -2.92
CA ARG A 319 12.84 -19.23 -3.54
C ARG A 319 12.96 -19.91 -4.90
N PHE A 320 14.03 -19.59 -5.64
CA PHE A 320 14.34 -20.30 -6.89
C PHE A 320 14.99 -21.65 -6.57
N THR A 321 14.55 -22.71 -7.24
CA THR A 321 15.19 -24.03 -7.17
C THR A 321 16.64 -23.99 -7.64
N ASP A 322 16.92 -23.19 -8.69
CA ASP A 322 18.28 -22.89 -9.15
C ASP A 322 18.46 -21.37 -9.33
N GLY A 323 19.13 -20.74 -8.35
CA GLY A 323 19.43 -19.32 -8.37
C GLY A 323 20.38 -18.90 -9.51
N THR A 324 21.27 -19.80 -9.97
CA THR A 324 22.18 -19.50 -11.10
C THR A 324 21.39 -19.44 -12.39
N HIS A 325 20.52 -20.41 -12.62
CA HIS A 325 19.64 -20.44 -13.78
C HIS A 325 18.66 -19.27 -13.79
N ALA A 326 18.04 -18.97 -12.63
CA ALA A 326 17.17 -17.81 -12.47
C ALA A 326 17.92 -16.49 -12.76
N SER A 327 19.19 -16.37 -12.35
CA SER A 327 19.99 -15.16 -12.59
C SER A 327 20.19 -14.81 -14.07
N LEU A 328 20.04 -15.80 -14.96
CA LEU A 328 20.18 -15.65 -16.41
C LEU A 328 18.84 -15.36 -17.12
N ARG A 329 17.72 -15.48 -16.41
CA ARG A 329 16.35 -15.43 -16.94
C ARG A 329 15.48 -14.42 -16.18
N PRO A 330 15.65 -13.10 -16.40
CA PRO A 330 14.93 -12.07 -15.64
C PRO A 330 13.39 -12.17 -15.74
N ARG A 331 12.86 -12.81 -16.78
CA ARG A 331 11.43 -13.08 -16.94
C ARG A 331 10.81 -13.92 -15.81
N THR A 332 11.61 -14.75 -15.14
CA THR A 332 11.11 -15.63 -14.07
C THR A 332 11.04 -14.90 -12.72
N TRP A 333 11.54 -13.67 -12.63
CA TRP A 333 11.70 -12.98 -11.35
C TRP A 333 10.40 -12.47 -10.76
N LEU A 334 9.31 -12.39 -11.54
CA LEU A 334 7.98 -12.13 -11.00
C LEU A 334 7.34 -13.38 -10.36
N HIS A 335 7.78 -14.58 -10.74
CA HIS A 335 7.19 -15.84 -10.27
C HIS A 335 7.24 -15.99 -8.73
N PRO A 336 8.38 -15.75 -8.03
CA PRO A 336 8.40 -15.92 -6.58
C PRO A 336 7.44 -14.98 -5.86
N PHE A 337 7.22 -13.75 -6.37
CA PHE A 337 6.31 -12.78 -5.75
C PHE A 337 4.85 -13.17 -5.93
N GLU A 338 4.45 -13.66 -7.11
CA GLU A 338 3.09 -14.17 -7.33
C GLU A 338 2.83 -15.41 -6.47
N ALA A 339 3.74 -16.38 -6.47
CA ALA A 339 3.62 -17.58 -5.63
C ALA A 339 3.57 -17.24 -4.14
N ALA A 340 4.34 -16.25 -3.70
CA ALA A 340 4.31 -15.75 -2.32
C ALA A 340 2.98 -15.08 -1.96
N LEU A 341 2.31 -14.39 -2.89
CA LEU A 341 0.94 -13.88 -2.70
C LEU A 341 -0.09 -15.01 -2.61
N ASP A 342 0.06 -16.03 -3.44
CA ASP A 342 -0.89 -17.15 -3.53
C ASP A 342 -0.80 -18.09 -2.32
N THR A 343 0.35 -18.13 -1.65
CA THR A 343 0.58 -19.01 -0.50
C THR A 343 0.66 -18.28 0.84
N ASP A 344 0.54 -16.95 0.85
CA ASP A 344 0.64 -16.09 2.04
C ASP A 344 1.94 -16.33 2.84
N VAL A 345 3.06 -16.36 2.12
CA VAL A 345 4.41 -16.47 2.70
C VAL A 345 5.32 -15.41 2.08
N PRO A 346 6.44 -15.02 2.74
CA PRO A 346 7.40 -14.10 2.14
C PRO A 346 8.14 -14.66 0.92
N VAL A 347 8.80 -13.78 0.17
CA VAL A 347 9.85 -14.21 -0.76
C VAL A 347 11.14 -14.42 0.03
N ALA A 348 11.75 -15.58 -0.16
CA ALA A 348 12.97 -15.98 0.55
C ALA A 348 14.16 -15.09 0.20
N ASP A 349 15.12 -14.98 1.13
CA ASP A 349 16.29 -14.11 0.97
C ASP A 349 17.19 -14.55 -0.19
N GLN A 350 17.21 -15.85 -0.51
CA GLN A 350 17.91 -16.39 -1.67
C GLN A 350 17.42 -15.75 -2.99
N ALA A 351 16.10 -15.63 -3.16
CA ALA A 351 15.52 -15.07 -4.38
C ALA A 351 15.72 -13.55 -4.44
N LEU A 352 15.50 -12.84 -3.33
CA LEU A 352 15.71 -11.39 -3.24
C LEU A 352 17.16 -11.02 -3.54
N THR A 353 18.12 -11.76 -2.96
CA THR A 353 19.56 -11.53 -3.17
C THR A 353 19.97 -11.84 -4.61
N CYS A 354 19.43 -12.90 -5.21
CA CYS A 354 19.65 -13.21 -6.62
C CYS A 354 19.23 -12.03 -7.53
N ILE A 355 18.03 -11.51 -7.31
CA ILE A 355 17.48 -10.38 -8.08
C ILE A 355 18.32 -9.11 -7.86
N GLU A 356 18.66 -8.78 -6.60
CA GLU A 356 19.46 -7.59 -6.29
C GLU A 356 20.84 -7.65 -6.98
N ARG A 357 21.51 -8.80 -6.91
CA ARG A 357 22.86 -8.99 -7.43
C ARG A 357 22.91 -8.94 -8.95
N HIS A 358 21.89 -9.46 -9.62
CA HIS A 358 21.90 -9.66 -11.07
C HIS A 358 21.04 -8.66 -11.83
N GLY A 359 20.16 -7.91 -11.16
CA GLY A 359 19.20 -7.01 -11.80
C GLY A 359 19.82 -5.88 -12.62
N LYS A 360 21.03 -5.43 -12.28
CA LYS A 360 21.75 -4.41 -13.07
C LYS A 360 22.16 -4.87 -14.47
N ARG A 361 22.11 -6.17 -14.77
CA ARG A 361 22.51 -6.75 -16.06
C ARG A 361 21.47 -6.55 -17.16
N TYR A 362 20.22 -6.25 -16.80
CA TYR A 362 19.09 -6.28 -17.73
C TYR A 362 18.45 -4.91 -17.93
N ALA A 363 18.09 -4.63 -19.18
CA ALA A 363 17.27 -3.48 -19.52
C ALA A 363 15.80 -3.73 -19.11
N PRO A 364 15.02 -2.68 -18.80
CA PRO A 364 13.62 -2.79 -18.36
C PRO A 364 12.72 -3.60 -19.31
N GLU A 365 12.98 -3.57 -20.61
CA GLU A 365 12.18 -4.26 -21.63
C GLU A 365 12.32 -5.79 -21.53
N ARG A 366 13.39 -6.29 -20.90
CA ARG A 366 13.65 -7.73 -20.77
C ARG A 366 12.74 -8.42 -19.74
N PHE A 367 12.00 -7.66 -18.94
CA PHE A 367 11.04 -8.19 -17.97
C PHE A 367 9.62 -8.42 -18.56
N PHE A 368 9.33 -7.89 -19.77
CA PHE A 368 7.98 -7.88 -20.36
C PHE A 368 7.96 -8.32 -21.83
N VAL A 369 8.79 -9.30 -22.18
CA VAL A 369 8.93 -9.83 -23.54
C VAL A 369 7.63 -10.52 -23.98
N SER A 370 7.11 -11.43 -23.14
CA SER A 370 5.93 -12.25 -23.46
C SER A 370 4.63 -11.68 -22.88
N THR A 371 3.47 -12.16 -23.36
CA THR A 371 2.16 -11.79 -22.80
C THR A 371 1.99 -12.33 -21.38
N ASP A 372 2.50 -13.54 -21.10
CA ASP A 372 2.45 -14.14 -19.75
C ASP A 372 3.10 -13.25 -18.68
N GLU A 373 4.28 -12.69 -18.96
CA GLU A 373 4.99 -11.79 -18.05
C GLU A 373 4.19 -10.51 -17.74
N ARG A 374 3.50 -9.96 -18.74
CA ARG A 374 2.67 -8.75 -18.61
C ARG A 374 1.40 -9.05 -17.82
N ASP A 375 0.73 -10.15 -18.13
CA ASP A 375 -0.48 -10.57 -17.42
C ASP A 375 -0.16 -10.95 -15.96
N ARG A 376 1.01 -11.56 -15.72
CA ARG A 376 1.51 -11.87 -14.37
C ARG A 376 1.72 -10.61 -13.53
N LEU A 377 2.33 -9.58 -14.11
CA LEU A 377 2.43 -8.29 -13.42
C LEU A 377 1.04 -7.77 -13.06
N LEU A 378 0.09 -7.75 -14.00
CA LEU A 378 -1.27 -7.27 -13.73
C LEU A 378 -1.98 -8.09 -12.64
N ARG A 379 -1.79 -9.42 -12.60
CA ARG A 379 -2.30 -10.28 -11.53
C ARG A 379 -1.68 -9.96 -10.17
N ILE A 380 -0.35 -9.76 -10.12
CA ILE A 380 0.35 -9.34 -8.90
C ILE A 380 -0.22 -8.01 -8.40
N LEU A 381 -0.51 -7.06 -9.30
CA LEU A 381 -1.02 -5.74 -8.93
C LEU A 381 -2.51 -5.70 -8.54
N ARG A 382 -3.23 -6.83 -8.52
CA ARG A 382 -4.60 -6.86 -8.01
C ARG A 382 -4.59 -6.68 -6.48
N PRO A 383 -5.33 -5.70 -5.92
CA PRO A 383 -5.43 -5.50 -4.47
C PRO A 383 -5.89 -6.76 -3.74
N ARG A 384 -5.03 -7.27 -2.84
CA ARG A 384 -5.27 -8.45 -1.98
C ARG A 384 -4.29 -8.43 -0.81
N PRO A 385 -4.58 -9.15 0.30
CA PRO A 385 -3.63 -9.30 1.40
C PRO A 385 -2.24 -9.75 0.92
N GLY A 386 -1.18 -9.12 1.44
CA GLY A 386 0.22 -9.36 1.10
C GLY A 386 0.76 -8.54 -0.08
N LEU A 387 -0.08 -7.76 -0.78
CA LEU A 387 0.35 -6.95 -1.93
C LEU A 387 1.44 -5.94 -1.55
N TYR A 388 1.23 -5.18 -0.47
CA TYR A 388 2.21 -4.22 0.03
C TYR A 388 3.54 -4.90 0.36
N ASP A 389 3.50 -6.07 1.00
CA ASP A 389 4.72 -6.78 1.40
C ASP A 389 5.53 -7.21 0.16
N ARG A 390 4.87 -7.76 -0.87
CA ARG A 390 5.55 -8.11 -2.13
C ARG A 390 6.10 -6.90 -2.86
N LEU A 391 5.34 -5.82 -2.97
CA LEU A 391 5.84 -4.59 -3.63
C LEU A 391 6.99 -3.98 -2.84
N SER A 392 6.95 -4.05 -1.51
CA SER A 392 8.04 -3.64 -0.62
C SER A 392 9.28 -4.51 -0.78
N GLU A 393 9.12 -5.83 -0.94
CA GLU A 393 10.22 -6.75 -1.25
C GLU A 393 10.80 -6.50 -2.67
N MET A 394 9.95 -6.25 -3.68
CA MET A 394 10.38 -5.88 -5.04
C MET A 394 11.11 -4.54 -5.07
N HIS A 395 10.64 -3.56 -4.30
CA HIS A 395 11.35 -2.29 -4.09
C HIS A 395 12.66 -2.53 -3.32
N GLY A 396 12.60 -3.40 -2.31
CA GLY A 396 13.69 -3.95 -1.52
C GLY A 396 14.84 -4.46 -2.38
N CYS A 397 14.64 -5.53 -3.14
CA CYS A 397 15.68 -6.09 -4.01
C CYS A 397 15.99 -5.21 -5.24
N GLY A 398 15.29 -4.08 -5.40
CA GLY A 398 15.45 -3.13 -6.50
C GLY A 398 14.76 -3.55 -7.79
N LEU A 399 14.04 -4.67 -7.83
CA LEU A 399 13.30 -5.15 -9.00
C LEU A 399 12.32 -4.10 -9.52
N LEU A 400 11.57 -3.45 -8.63
CA LEU A 400 10.53 -2.48 -9.02
C LEU A 400 11.14 -1.30 -9.80
N GLY A 401 12.26 -0.75 -9.33
CA GLY A 401 13.00 0.32 -10.01
C GLY A 401 13.68 -0.13 -11.31
N ARG A 402 14.05 -1.42 -11.43
CA ARG A 402 14.61 -1.99 -12.68
C ARG A 402 13.54 -2.20 -13.74
N MET A 403 12.37 -2.67 -13.34
CA MET A 403 11.21 -2.81 -14.22
C MET A 403 10.68 -1.46 -14.66
N PHE A 404 10.67 -0.46 -13.76
CA PHE A 404 10.14 0.88 -14.00
C PHE A 404 11.17 1.96 -13.64
N PRO A 405 12.01 2.39 -14.60
CA PRO A 405 12.96 3.48 -14.39
C PRO A 405 12.31 4.79 -13.92
N GLU A 406 11.04 5.00 -14.25
CA GLU A 406 10.24 6.12 -13.76
C GLU A 406 10.11 6.11 -12.24
N PHE A 407 9.83 4.94 -11.66
CA PHE A 407 9.76 4.76 -10.20
C PHE A 407 11.15 4.83 -9.56
N GLN A 408 12.19 4.36 -10.26
CA GLN A 408 13.57 4.50 -9.79
C GLN A 408 13.99 5.96 -9.59
N LYS A 409 13.39 6.93 -10.29
CA LYS A 409 13.69 8.36 -10.10
C LYS A 409 13.23 8.91 -8.76
N VAL A 410 12.24 8.28 -8.14
CA VAL A 410 11.72 8.68 -6.83
C VAL A 410 12.27 7.82 -5.69
N TYR A 411 13.22 6.93 -5.99
CA TYR A 411 13.87 6.08 -4.99
C TYR A 411 14.63 6.94 -3.96
N CYS A 412 14.26 6.81 -2.68
CA CYS A 412 14.74 7.64 -1.58
C CYS A 412 14.63 9.16 -1.90
N LEU A 413 13.64 9.57 -2.70
CA LEU A 413 13.42 10.98 -3.00
C LEU A 413 12.71 11.62 -1.82
N VAL A 414 13.35 12.62 -1.26
CA VAL A 414 12.83 13.43 -0.17
C VAL A 414 12.29 14.71 -0.75
N ILE A 415 11.08 15.07 -0.35
CA ILE A 415 10.47 16.35 -0.69
C ILE A 415 9.95 16.93 0.59
N ARG A 416 10.43 18.14 0.90
CA ARG A 416 10.01 18.85 2.10
C ARG A 416 8.63 19.44 1.86
N ASP A 417 7.62 18.77 2.39
CA ASP A 417 6.23 19.24 2.43
C ASP A 417 5.67 19.00 3.84
N PHE A 418 4.85 19.92 4.33
CA PHE A 418 4.36 19.96 5.71
C PHE A 418 3.59 18.72 6.15
N TYR A 419 3.10 17.93 5.20
CA TYR A 419 2.24 16.79 5.45
C TYR A 419 2.96 15.44 5.30
N HIS A 420 4.00 15.34 4.48
CA HIS A 420 4.61 14.04 4.16
C HIS A 420 5.60 13.62 5.25
N LYS A 421 5.38 12.44 5.84
CA LYS A 421 6.31 11.83 6.81
C LYS A 421 7.35 10.91 6.17
N TYR A 422 7.12 10.51 4.92
CA TYR A 422 7.89 9.49 4.20
C TYR A 422 8.55 10.04 2.93
N THR A 423 9.54 9.32 2.41
CA THR A 423 10.06 9.54 1.05
C THR A 423 8.97 9.22 0.01
N VAL A 424 9.09 9.75 -1.21
CA VAL A 424 8.03 9.63 -2.23
C VAL A 424 7.73 8.18 -2.64
N ASP A 425 8.78 7.36 -2.77
CA ASP A 425 8.65 5.92 -3.03
C ASP A 425 7.95 5.18 -1.89
N GLU A 426 8.30 5.46 -0.63
CA GLU A 426 7.67 4.85 0.53
C GLU A 426 6.22 5.32 0.70
N HIS A 427 5.93 6.62 0.50
CA HIS A 427 4.56 7.14 0.49
C HIS A 427 3.69 6.38 -0.50
N THR A 428 4.23 6.10 -1.69
CA THR A 428 3.54 5.32 -2.72
C THR A 428 3.22 3.90 -2.23
N LEU A 429 4.17 3.22 -1.58
CA LEU A 429 3.94 1.87 -1.04
C LEU A 429 2.95 1.90 0.14
N GLN A 430 3.05 2.86 1.06
CA GLN A 430 2.08 3.02 2.15
C GLN A 430 0.68 3.33 1.64
N THR A 431 0.56 4.08 0.54
CA THR A 431 -0.72 4.31 -0.14
C THR A 431 -1.34 3.00 -0.65
N ILE A 432 -0.53 2.11 -1.22
CA ILE A 432 -0.98 0.79 -1.65
C ILE A 432 -1.32 -0.11 -0.45
N ARG A 433 -0.61 0.03 0.68
CA ARG A 433 -0.96 -0.64 1.94
C ARG A 433 -2.32 -0.22 2.46
N SER A 434 -2.63 1.07 2.42
CA SER A 434 -3.95 1.59 2.79
C SER A 434 -5.06 1.04 1.87
N LEU A 435 -4.77 0.88 0.57
CA LEU A 435 -5.68 0.23 -0.37
C LEU A 435 -5.89 -1.26 -0.05
N GLU A 436 -4.82 -2.00 0.23
CA GLU A 436 -4.90 -3.40 0.68
C GLU A 436 -5.75 -3.56 1.94
N GLY A 437 -5.65 -2.60 2.89
CA GLY A 437 -6.48 -2.57 4.09
C GLY A 437 -7.99 -2.51 3.82
N LEU A 438 -8.41 -2.05 2.63
CA LEU A 438 -9.83 -2.05 2.21
C LEU A 438 -10.33 -3.42 1.77
N CYS A 439 -9.45 -4.40 1.50
CA CYS A 439 -9.84 -5.78 1.26
C CYS A 439 -10.38 -6.45 2.55
N THR A 440 -9.97 -5.96 3.72
CA THR A 440 -10.43 -6.45 5.04
C THR A 440 -10.76 -5.27 5.98
N PRO A 441 -11.82 -4.49 5.66
CA PRO A 441 -12.06 -3.21 6.31
C PRO A 441 -12.45 -3.37 7.78
N LYS A 442 -11.71 -2.69 8.67
CA LYS A 442 -11.89 -2.78 10.14
C LYS A 442 -13.03 -1.91 10.68
N THR A 443 -13.38 -0.81 10.00
CA THR A 443 -14.40 0.13 10.47
C THR A 443 -15.62 0.13 9.57
N ARG A 444 -16.79 0.51 10.12
CA ARG A 444 -18.04 0.62 9.34
C ARG A 444 -17.92 1.61 8.18
N SER A 445 -17.20 2.73 8.37
CA SER A 445 -16.93 3.71 7.32
C SER A 445 -16.13 3.07 6.18
N ARG A 446 -15.02 2.40 6.50
CA ARG A 446 -14.14 1.73 5.51
C ARG A 446 -14.82 0.57 4.77
N LYS A 447 -15.87 -0.04 5.34
CA LYS A 447 -16.66 -1.08 4.65
C LYS A 447 -17.27 -0.58 3.33
N ARG A 448 -17.76 0.67 3.29
CA ARG A 448 -18.38 1.23 2.07
C ARG A 448 -17.35 1.38 0.94
N PHE A 449 -16.14 1.85 1.27
CA PHE A 449 -15.04 1.92 0.31
C PHE A 449 -14.52 0.53 -0.10
N GLY A 450 -14.51 -0.44 0.82
CA GLY A 450 -14.22 -1.85 0.50
C GLY A 450 -15.21 -2.43 -0.51
N SER A 451 -16.51 -2.10 -0.40
CA SER A 451 -17.52 -2.46 -1.40
C SER A 451 -17.22 -1.83 -2.76
N LEU A 452 -16.87 -0.54 -2.81
CA LEU A 452 -16.47 0.12 -4.06
C LEU A 452 -15.28 -0.56 -4.73
N LEU A 453 -14.28 -0.98 -3.94
CA LEU A 453 -13.11 -1.71 -4.44
C LEU A 453 -13.49 -3.07 -5.03
N ALA A 454 -14.41 -3.80 -4.37
CA ALA A 454 -14.86 -5.12 -4.83
C ALA A 454 -15.67 -5.06 -6.13
N GLU A 455 -16.33 -3.93 -6.41
CA GLU A 455 -17.10 -3.70 -7.65
C GLU A 455 -16.24 -3.31 -8.86
N LEU A 456 -14.95 -2.99 -8.67
CA LEU A 456 -14.09 -2.58 -9.78
C LEU A 456 -13.77 -3.78 -10.68
N PRO A 457 -13.97 -3.68 -12.01
CA PRO A 457 -13.63 -4.77 -12.93
C PRO A 457 -12.11 -4.97 -13.06
N ASN A 458 -11.36 -3.85 -13.09
CA ASN A 458 -9.90 -3.82 -13.32
C ASN A 458 -9.20 -3.06 -12.17
N PRO A 459 -9.21 -3.57 -10.92
CA PRO A 459 -8.66 -2.87 -9.76
C PRO A 459 -7.13 -2.72 -9.82
N GLU A 460 -6.43 -3.55 -10.59
CA GLU A 460 -4.98 -3.41 -10.83
C GLU A 460 -4.59 -2.10 -11.52
N LEU A 461 -5.52 -1.47 -12.27
CA LEU A 461 -5.28 -0.15 -12.86
C LEU A 461 -5.16 0.95 -11.79
N LEU A 462 -5.86 0.80 -10.65
CA LEU A 462 -5.73 1.71 -9.52
C LEU A 462 -4.33 1.58 -8.91
N VAL A 463 -3.82 0.36 -8.72
CA VAL A 463 -2.47 0.12 -8.20
C VAL A 463 -1.40 0.65 -9.15
N LEU A 464 -1.57 0.45 -10.47
CA LEU A 464 -0.69 1.07 -11.46
C LEU A 464 -0.72 2.60 -11.38
N ALA A 465 -1.88 3.22 -11.25
CA ALA A 465 -1.98 4.66 -11.08
C ALA A 465 -1.29 5.13 -9.80
N LEU A 466 -1.48 4.42 -8.67
CA LEU A 466 -0.81 4.71 -7.41
C LEU A 466 0.72 4.60 -7.53
N LEU A 467 1.26 3.58 -8.21
CA LEU A 467 2.70 3.45 -8.44
C LEU A 467 3.31 4.67 -9.15
N PHE A 468 2.53 5.39 -9.96
CA PHE A 468 3.02 6.49 -10.79
C PHE A 468 2.43 7.87 -10.46
N HIS A 469 1.54 8.01 -9.48
CA HIS A 469 0.82 9.27 -9.24
C HIS A 469 1.76 10.43 -8.87
N ASP A 470 2.80 10.13 -8.11
CA ASP A 470 3.75 11.10 -7.56
C ASP A 470 5.14 11.05 -8.20
N VAL A 471 5.35 10.21 -9.22
CA VAL A 471 6.69 10.06 -9.82
C VAL A 471 7.18 11.35 -10.47
N GLY A 472 6.27 12.27 -10.83
CA GLY A 472 6.60 13.57 -11.41
C GLY A 472 7.19 14.59 -10.42
N LYS A 473 7.15 14.31 -9.11
CA LYS A 473 7.67 15.22 -8.08
C LYS A 473 9.21 15.36 -8.10
N TRP A 474 9.91 14.56 -8.90
CA TRP A 474 11.35 14.71 -9.14
C TRP A 474 11.73 16.02 -9.88
N THR A 475 10.76 16.77 -10.40
CA THR A 475 10.98 18.07 -11.07
C THR A 475 10.17 19.20 -10.43
N ASN A 476 10.56 20.45 -10.70
CA ASN A 476 9.80 21.65 -10.30
C ASN A 476 8.59 21.95 -11.21
N ARG A 477 8.22 21.06 -12.14
CA ARG A 477 7.05 21.24 -13.02
C ARG A 477 5.77 20.79 -12.29
N ASN A 478 4.61 20.98 -12.93
CA ASN A 478 3.38 20.35 -12.46
C ASN A 478 3.60 18.82 -12.39
N HIS A 479 3.65 18.28 -11.18
CA HIS A 479 4.04 16.89 -10.96
C HIS A 479 3.01 15.90 -11.50
N SER A 480 1.73 16.27 -11.54
CA SER A 480 0.68 15.42 -12.13
C SER A 480 0.89 15.24 -13.63
N GLU A 481 1.17 16.32 -14.37
CA GLU A 481 1.44 16.26 -15.82
C GLU A 481 2.75 15.54 -16.13
N GLU A 482 3.79 15.78 -15.33
CA GLU A 482 5.05 15.05 -15.46
C GLU A 482 4.87 13.56 -15.10
N GLY A 483 4.04 13.25 -14.11
CA GLY A 483 3.65 11.88 -13.74
C GLY A 483 2.98 11.14 -14.89
N VAL A 484 2.03 11.77 -15.58
CA VAL A 484 1.39 11.23 -16.80
C VAL A 484 2.43 10.96 -17.89
N ARG A 485 3.29 11.95 -18.18
CA ARG A 485 4.34 11.84 -19.21
C ARG A 485 5.29 10.68 -18.91
N MET A 486 5.64 10.47 -17.65
CA MET A 486 6.49 9.37 -17.20
C MET A 486 5.77 8.03 -17.30
N ALA A 487 4.55 7.93 -16.76
CA ALA A 487 3.75 6.71 -16.77
C ALA A 487 3.55 6.14 -18.18
N ALA A 488 3.45 6.99 -19.21
CA ALA A 488 3.35 6.57 -20.61
C ALA A 488 4.50 5.63 -21.04
N GLY A 489 5.71 5.82 -20.50
CA GLY A 489 6.85 4.92 -20.74
C GLY A 489 6.62 3.52 -20.17
N ALA A 490 6.12 3.44 -18.94
CA ALA A 490 5.76 2.19 -18.28
C ALA A 490 4.60 1.48 -18.99
N MET A 491 3.54 2.22 -19.33
CA MET A 491 2.35 1.68 -20.01
C MET A 491 2.68 1.05 -21.38
N ARG A 492 3.55 1.69 -22.17
CA ARG A 492 4.05 1.11 -23.44
C ARG A 492 4.86 -0.16 -23.22
N ARG A 493 5.70 -0.20 -22.18
CA ARG A 493 6.52 -1.39 -21.85
C ARG A 493 5.66 -2.60 -21.48
N ILE A 494 4.62 -2.39 -20.67
CA ILE A 494 3.68 -3.43 -20.27
C ILE A 494 2.56 -3.66 -21.31
N LYS A 495 2.61 -2.99 -22.46
CA LYS A 495 1.60 -3.06 -23.55
C LYS A 495 0.15 -2.99 -23.05
N LEU A 496 -0.12 -2.06 -22.13
CA LEU A 496 -1.46 -1.90 -21.58
C LEU A 496 -2.45 -1.46 -22.67
N HIS A 497 -3.66 -2.01 -22.65
CA HIS A 497 -4.73 -1.64 -23.58
C HIS A 497 -5.08 -0.14 -23.48
N GLU A 498 -5.48 0.49 -24.59
CA GLU A 498 -5.71 1.94 -24.68
C GLU A 498 -6.70 2.46 -23.63
N SER A 499 -7.79 1.73 -23.38
CA SER A 499 -8.76 2.09 -22.33
C SER A 499 -8.16 2.07 -20.92
N GLY A 500 -7.24 1.12 -20.65
CA GLY A 500 -6.49 1.04 -19.41
C GLY A 500 -5.51 2.20 -19.26
N VAL A 501 -4.79 2.55 -20.33
CA VAL A 501 -3.88 3.71 -20.37
C VAL A 501 -4.65 4.99 -20.07
N ALA A 502 -5.76 5.23 -20.76
CA ALA A 502 -6.60 6.42 -20.54
C ALA A 502 -7.14 6.51 -19.11
N THR A 503 -7.39 5.37 -18.46
CA THR A 503 -7.82 5.32 -17.05
C THR A 503 -6.67 5.68 -16.10
N VAL A 504 -5.49 5.08 -16.28
CA VAL A 504 -4.30 5.36 -15.46
C VAL A 504 -3.88 6.82 -15.60
N GLU A 505 -3.83 7.34 -16.83
CA GLU A 505 -3.47 8.75 -17.08
C GLU A 505 -4.48 9.72 -16.47
N PHE A 506 -5.78 9.40 -16.53
CA PHE A 506 -6.82 10.20 -15.87
C PHE A 506 -6.60 10.27 -14.36
N LEU A 507 -6.35 9.13 -13.72
CA LEU A 507 -6.11 9.07 -12.28
C LEU A 507 -4.87 9.85 -11.87
N ILE A 508 -3.75 9.66 -12.55
CA ILE A 508 -2.52 10.41 -12.27
C ILE A 508 -2.73 11.91 -12.48
N ARG A 509 -3.39 12.32 -13.57
CA ARG A 509 -3.65 13.74 -13.85
C ARG A 509 -4.50 14.39 -12.75
N HIS A 510 -5.51 13.67 -12.27
CA HIS A 510 -6.55 14.23 -11.41
C HIS A 510 -6.49 13.79 -9.95
N HIS A 511 -5.43 13.12 -9.49
CA HIS A 511 -5.33 12.56 -8.13
C HIS A 511 -5.59 13.57 -6.99
N LEU A 512 -5.27 14.87 -7.19
CA LEU A 512 -5.57 15.93 -6.22
C LEU A 512 -6.94 16.59 -6.38
N SER A 513 -7.67 16.31 -7.46
CA SER A 513 -8.89 17.04 -7.82
C SER A 513 -10.02 16.78 -6.82
N MET A 514 -10.16 15.53 -6.38
CA MET A 514 -11.22 15.15 -5.45
C MET A 514 -10.93 15.60 -4.02
N SER A 515 -9.68 15.58 -3.55
CA SER A 515 -9.33 16.13 -2.24
C SER A 515 -9.55 17.64 -2.18
N VAL A 516 -9.26 18.36 -3.27
CA VAL A 516 -9.59 19.80 -3.39
C VAL A 516 -11.11 20.02 -3.38
N ALA A 517 -11.88 19.23 -4.13
CA ALA A 517 -13.34 19.36 -4.16
C ALA A 517 -14.00 19.00 -2.81
N ALA A 518 -13.57 17.91 -2.16
CA ALA A 518 -14.17 17.42 -0.93
C ALA A 518 -13.78 18.22 0.31
N PHE A 519 -12.55 18.74 0.38
CA PHE A 519 -12.00 19.33 1.61
C PHE A 519 -11.76 20.85 1.54
N ARG A 520 -11.80 21.45 0.35
CA ARG A 520 -11.56 22.89 0.16
C ARG A 520 -12.71 23.65 -0.51
N ARG A 521 -13.77 22.95 -0.90
CA ARG A 521 -14.99 23.54 -1.47
C ARG A 521 -16.20 23.08 -0.67
N ASP A 522 -17.33 23.76 -0.88
CA ASP A 522 -18.60 23.34 -0.32
C ASP A 522 -19.17 22.18 -1.16
N VAL A 523 -19.33 21.01 -0.55
CA VAL A 523 -19.91 19.83 -1.21
C VAL A 523 -21.43 19.95 -1.37
N ASP A 524 -22.05 20.92 -0.69
CA ASP A 524 -23.49 21.18 -0.76
C ASP A 524 -23.86 22.14 -1.90
N ASP A 525 -22.87 22.76 -2.53
CA ASP A 525 -23.04 23.59 -3.71
C ASP A 525 -23.27 22.69 -4.96
N PRO A 526 -24.47 22.76 -5.59
CA PRO A 526 -24.77 21.98 -6.78
C PRO A 526 -23.81 22.24 -7.95
N ASP A 527 -23.22 23.44 -8.05
CA ASP A 527 -22.28 23.78 -9.11
C ASP A 527 -20.94 23.07 -8.93
N VAL A 528 -20.50 22.87 -7.68
CA VAL A 528 -19.30 22.10 -7.36
C VAL A 528 -19.49 20.64 -7.76
N VAL A 529 -20.63 20.05 -7.38
CA VAL A 529 -20.99 18.67 -7.75
C VAL A 529 -21.12 18.52 -9.27
N ALA A 530 -21.77 19.46 -9.95
CA ALA A 530 -21.93 19.42 -11.41
C ALA A 530 -20.59 19.57 -12.16
N GLN A 531 -19.70 20.45 -11.70
CA GLN A 531 -18.35 20.57 -12.26
C GLN A 531 -17.55 19.29 -12.06
N PHE A 532 -17.64 18.68 -10.87
CA PHE A 532 -16.92 17.44 -10.56
C PHE A 532 -17.48 16.25 -11.34
N ALA A 533 -18.81 16.15 -11.51
CA ALA A 533 -19.46 15.16 -12.36
C ALA A 533 -18.98 15.24 -13.81
N ARG A 534 -18.88 16.45 -14.37
CA ARG A 534 -18.29 16.67 -15.71
C ARG A 534 -16.83 16.26 -15.81
N LEU A 535 -16.05 16.49 -14.75
CA LEU A 535 -14.62 16.11 -14.69
C LEU A 535 -14.46 14.59 -14.73
N VAL A 536 -15.18 13.86 -13.87
CA VAL A 536 -15.04 12.40 -13.77
C VAL A 536 -15.67 11.68 -14.96
N GLY A 537 -16.81 12.17 -15.45
CA GLY A 537 -17.50 11.72 -16.66
C GLY A 537 -18.16 10.34 -16.58
N THR A 538 -17.59 9.39 -15.83
CA THR A 538 -18.12 8.03 -15.66
C THR A 538 -18.11 7.60 -14.19
N GLU A 539 -19.04 6.70 -13.86
CA GLU A 539 -19.12 6.05 -12.54
C GLU A 539 -17.80 5.35 -12.16
N GLN A 540 -17.19 4.63 -13.11
CA GLN A 540 -15.95 3.90 -12.86
C GLN A 540 -14.80 4.85 -12.49
N ARG A 541 -14.65 5.98 -13.19
CA ARG A 541 -13.64 7.00 -12.85
C ARG A 541 -13.90 7.64 -11.48
N LEU A 542 -15.16 7.86 -11.14
CA LEU A 542 -15.56 8.36 -9.83
C LEU A 542 -15.16 7.38 -8.70
N LYS A 543 -15.46 6.08 -8.85
CA LYS A 543 -15.05 5.04 -7.88
C LYS A 543 -13.53 4.99 -7.71
N LEU A 544 -12.80 4.93 -8.83
CA LEU A 544 -11.33 4.86 -8.82
C LEU A 544 -10.70 6.11 -8.16
N LEU A 545 -11.15 7.30 -8.53
CA LEU A 545 -10.62 8.56 -7.97
C LEU A 545 -10.97 8.72 -6.49
N CYS A 546 -12.15 8.28 -6.07
CA CYS A 546 -12.57 8.24 -4.67
C CYS A 546 -11.64 7.36 -3.84
N LEU A 547 -11.41 6.11 -4.28
CA LEU A 547 -10.50 5.18 -3.60
C LEU A 547 -9.07 5.71 -3.58
N MET A 548 -8.56 6.22 -4.71
CA MET A 548 -7.23 6.83 -4.80
C MET A 548 -7.05 7.96 -3.78
N THR A 549 -8.04 8.87 -3.71
CA THR A 549 -8.02 10.01 -2.79
C THR A 549 -8.07 9.58 -1.34
N LEU A 550 -8.88 8.57 -1.02
CA LEU A 550 -8.97 8.02 0.33
C LEU A 550 -7.60 7.51 0.78
N VAL A 551 -6.97 6.65 -0.03
CA VAL A 551 -5.74 5.95 0.38
C VAL A 551 -4.52 6.86 0.36
N ASP A 552 -4.46 7.81 -0.58
CA ASP A 552 -3.37 8.78 -0.67
C ASP A 552 -3.34 9.68 0.57
N VAL A 553 -4.49 10.26 0.94
CA VAL A 553 -4.61 11.13 2.12
C VAL A 553 -4.41 10.34 3.43
N ASP A 554 -4.74 9.05 3.46
CA ASP A 554 -4.53 8.15 4.60
C ASP A 554 -3.04 7.81 4.81
N ALA A 555 -2.26 7.71 3.73
CA ALA A 555 -0.84 7.36 3.78
C ALA A 555 0.09 8.52 4.18
N VAL A 556 -0.36 9.76 4.05
CA VAL A 556 0.39 10.98 4.37
C VAL A 556 0.93 10.97 5.80
N ALA A 557 0.04 10.84 6.78
CA ALA A 557 0.38 10.69 8.20
C ALA A 557 -0.84 10.20 9.01
N PRO A 558 -0.60 9.56 10.18
CA PRO A 558 -1.68 9.22 11.10
C PRO A 558 -2.55 10.44 11.40
N GLU A 559 -3.87 10.24 11.51
CA GLU A 559 -4.88 11.26 11.83
C GLU A 559 -5.18 12.29 10.73
N VAL A 560 -4.40 12.36 9.63
CA VAL A 560 -4.69 13.25 8.50
C VAL A 560 -6.01 12.85 7.85
N MET A 561 -6.20 11.56 7.59
CA MET A 561 -7.51 11.00 7.27
C MET A 561 -8.25 10.67 8.57
N ASN A 562 -9.35 11.36 8.82
CA ASN A 562 -10.17 11.19 10.01
C ASN A 562 -11.62 10.91 9.61
N PRO A 563 -12.48 10.42 10.54
CA PRO A 563 -13.86 10.05 10.21
C PRO A 563 -14.69 11.16 9.56
N TRP A 564 -14.43 12.42 9.89
CA TRP A 564 -15.12 13.56 9.30
C TRP A 564 -14.71 13.77 7.82
N LYS A 565 -13.42 13.67 7.49
CA LYS A 565 -12.96 13.72 6.10
C LYS A 565 -13.44 12.52 5.28
N GLU A 566 -13.50 11.33 5.88
CA GLU A 566 -14.09 10.16 5.22
C GLU A 566 -15.56 10.42 4.84
N GLU A 567 -16.34 11.05 5.72
CA GLU A 567 -17.74 11.39 5.45
C GLU A 567 -17.87 12.47 4.37
N LEU A 568 -17.03 13.51 4.38
CA LEU A 568 -17.02 14.52 3.31
C LEU A 568 -16.69 13.92 1.93
N LEU A 569 -15.68 13.04 1.88
CA LEU A 569 -15.30 12.33 0.67
C LEU A 569 -16.44 11.45 0.17
N TRP A 570 -17.08 10.70 1.09
CA TRP A 570 -18.23 9.86 0.79
C TRP A 570 -19.42 10.68 0.30
N ARG A 571 -19.69 11.84 0.91
CA ARG A 571 -20.79 12.74 0.50
C ARG A 571 -20.57 13.27 -0.91
N LEU A 572 -19.37 13.77 -1.24
CA LEU A 572 -19.05 14.20 -2.60
C LEU A 572 -19.21 13.04 -3.60
N TYR A 573 -18.76 11.83 -3.23
CA TYR A 573 -18.95 10.63 -4.05
C TYR A 573 -20.43 10.37 -4.33
N VAL A 574 -21.28 10.34 -3.28
CA VAL A 574 -22.73 10.08 -3.42
C VAL A 574 -23.41 11.15 -4.25
N GLU A 575 -23.17 12.44 -3.98
CA GLU A 575 -23.80 13.53 -4.73
C GLU A 575 -23.35 13.54 -6.19
N THR A 576 -22.07 13.26 -6.46
CA THR A 576 -21.57 13.15 -7.84
C THR A 576 -22.11 11.92 -8.54
N TYR A 577 -22.21 10.78 -7.84
CA TYR A 577 -22.80 9.56 -8.36
C TYR A 577 -24.26 9.83 -8.73
N ASN A 578 -25.04 10.40 -7.82
CA ASN A 578 -26.41 10.83 -8.05
C ASN A 578 -26.50 11.77 -9.24
N ARG A 579 -25.62 12.78 -9.34
CA ARG A 579 -25.63 13.72 -10.47
C ARG A 579 -25.38 13.01 -11.80
N LEU A 580 -24.36 12.16 -11.85
CA LEU A 580 -24.07 11.34 -13.02
C LEU A 580 -25.28 10.49 -13.37
N THR A 581 -25.92 9.87 -12.37
CA THR A 581 -27.01 8.92 -12.57
C THR A 581 -28.39 9.54 -12.84
N LEU A 582 -28.64 10.76 -12.36
CA LEU A 582 -29.92 11.48 -12.47
C LEU A 582 -30.05 12.35 -13.74
N GLU A 583 -28.94 12.85 -14.31
CA GLU A 583 -28.98 13.58 -15.61
C GLU A 583 -29.14 12.66 -16.82
N TYR A 584 -29.04 11.34 -16.64
CA TYR A 584 -28.90 10.38 -17.74
C TYR A 584 -30.12 10.28 -18.66
N GLY A 585 -31.28 10.80 -18.30
CA GLY A 585 -32.52 10.68 -19.06
C GLY A 585 -32.82 11.80 -20.06
N ASP A 586 -32.21 12.97 -19.91
CA ASP A 586 -32.74 14.17 -20.56
C ASP A 586 -32.22 14.37 -22.01
N ASP A 587 -31.03 13.84 -22.35
CA ASP A 587 -30.43 13.95 -23.70
C ASP A 587 -30.56 12.67 -24.54
N VAL A 588 -31.14 12.78 -25.74
CA VAL A 588 -31.24 11.70 -26.74
C VAL A 588 -30.21 11.87 -27.87
N ILE A 589 -29.87 10.78 -28.53
CA ILE A 589 -29.08 10.78 -29.77
C ILE A 589 -30.01 11.14 -30.92
N ASP A 590 -29.63 12.12 -31.74
CA ASP A 590 -30.35 12.51 -32.95
C ASP A 590 -29.37 12.73 -34.12
N GLU A 591 -29.91 12.92 -35.33
CA GLU A 591 -29.11 13.16 -36.55
C GLU A 591 -28.19 14.39 -36.46
N ALA A 592 -28.51 15.37 -35.60
CA ALA A 592 -27.70 16.58 -35.42
C ALA A 592 -26.53 16.38 -34.43
N THR A 593 -26.48 15.24 -33.75
CA THR A 593 -25.49 14.95 -32.72
C THR A 593 -24.17 14.52 -33.36
N ARG A 594 -23.08 15.29 -33.17
CA ARG A 594 -21.70 14.96 -33.64
C ARG A 594 -21.24 13.54 -33.32
N THR A 595 -21.74 12.97 -32.22
CA THR A 595 -21.42 11.60 -31.82
C THR A 595 -21.96 10.58 -32.83
N LEU A 596 -23.14 10.80 -33.42
CA LEU A 596 -23.70 9.90 -34.43
C LEU A 596 -22.83 9.87 -35.70
N GLU A 597 -22.36 11.04 -36.16
CA GLU A 597 -21.45 11.18 -37.30
C GLU A 597 -20.14 10.39 -37.11
N ASP A 598 -19.59 10.37 -35.89
CA ASP A 598 -18.37 9.62 -35.59
C ASP A 598 -18.59 8.09 -35.68
N PHE A 599 -19.74 7.60 -35.23
CA PHE A 599 -20.10 6.18 -35.33
C PHE A 599 -20.40 5.77 -36.78
N THR A 600 -21.08 6.60 -37.57
CA THR A 600 -21.34 6.29 -38.98
C THR A 600 -20.07 6.32 -39.82
N THR A 601 -19.14 7.23 -39.55
CA THR A 601 -17.88 7.36 -40.30
C THR A 601 -16.90 6.20 -40.03
N ARG A 602 -16.90 5.66 -38.81
CA ARG A 602 -15.98 4.58 -38.38
C ARG A 602 -16.67 3.22 -38.32
N ARG A 603 -17.75 3.04 -39.06
CA ARG A 603 -18.50 1.78 -39.09
C ARG A 603 -17.70 0.66 -39.78
N PRO A 604 -17.86 -0.60 -39.35
CA PRO A 604 -17.40 -1.77 -40.08
C PRO A 604 -18.06 -1.87 -41.47
N ASP A 605 -17.36 -2.49 -42.43
CA ASP A 605 -17.83 -2.63 -43.82
C ASP A 605 -19.14 -3.44 -43.95
N ASP A 606 -19.46 -4.29 -42.96
CA ASP A 606 -20.69 -5.10 -42.96
C ASP A 606 -21.93 -4.32 -42.50
N LEU A 607 -21.79 -3.08 -42.04
CA LEU A 607 -22.89 -2.23 -41.57
C LEU A 607 -23.05 -1.01 -42.49
N SER A 608 -24.30 -0.75 -42.90
CA SER A 608 -24.63 0.48 -43.62
C SER A 608 -24.81 1.67 -42.67
N GLU A 609 -24.60 2.88 -43.18
CA GLU A 609 -24.86 4.13 -42.46
C GLU A 609 -26.30 4.22 -41.95
N ALA A 610 -27.25 3.78 -42.79
CA ALA A 610 -28.67 3.79 -42.50
C ALA A 610 -29.02 2.84 -41.33
N GLU A 611 -28.43 1.65 -41.27
CA GLU A 611 -28.64 0.72 -40.15
C GLU A 611 -28.16 1.30 -38.82
N VAL A 612 -26.95 1.86 -38.80
CA VAL A 612 -26.36 2.45 -37.58
C VAL A 612 -27.17 3.66 -37.12
N THR A 613 -27.56 4.53 -38.06
CA THR A 613 -28.36 5.73 -37.77
C THR A 613 -29.74 5.35 -37.23
N ALA A 614 -30.46 4.46 -37.92
CA ALA A 614 -31.79 4.04 -37.52
C ALA A 614 -31.82 3.31 -36.18
N PHE A 615 -30.76 2.56 -35.84
CA PHE A 615 -30.65 1.92 -34.54
C PHE A 615 -30.39 2.92 -33.42
N LEU A 616 -29.44 3.86 -33.62
CA LEU A 616 -28.99 4.79 -32.59
C LEU A 616 -29.95 5.95 -32.33
N ASP A 617 -30.68 6.41 -33.36
CA ASP A 617 -31.58 7.55 -33.25
C ASP A 617 -32.65 7.35 -32.17
N GLY A 618 -32.73 8.27 -31.23
CA GLY A 618 -33.68 8.26 -30.11
C GLY A 618 -33.22 7.52 -28.86
N TYR A 619 -32.16 6.71 -28.93
CA TYR A 619 -31.58 6.18 -27.69
C TYR A 619 -31.00 7.33 -26.83
N PRO A 620 -30.99 7.20 -25.50
CA PRO A 620 -30.37 8.22 -24.66
C PRO A 620 -28.85 8.27 -24.90
N GLN A 621 -28.25 9.47 -24.91
CA GLN A 621 -26.80 9.65 -25.19
C GLN A 621 -25.89 8.83 -24.26
N ARG A 622 -26.39 8.50 -23.05
CA ARG A 622 -25.72 7.64 -22.08
C ARG A 622 -25.37 6.26 -22.64
N TYR A 623 -26.17 5.74 -23.57
CA TYR A 623 -25.94 4.42 -24.19
C TYR A 623 -24.51 4.33 -24.74
N LEU A 624 -24.06 5.37 -25.47
CA LEU A 624 -22.72 5.45 -26.04
C LEU A 624 -21.59 5.62 -25.02
N ARG A 625 -21.92 5.91 -23.76
CA ARG A 625 -20.95 5.98 -22.64
C ARG A 625 -20.89 4.68 -21.84
N LEU A 626 -21.92 3.84 -21.93
CA LEU A 626 -22.08 2.60 -21.17
C LEU A 626 -21.46 1.40 -21.88
N VAL A 627 -21.53 1.39 -23.20
CA VAL A 627 -20.97 0.34 -24.05
C VAL A 627 -19.87 0.90 -24.93
N ASP A 628 -18.85 0.09 -25.21
CA ASP A 628 -17.82 0.48 -26.17
C ASP A 628 -18.34 0.41 -27.62
N ARG A 629 -17.59 1.03 -28.53
CA ARG A 629 -17.99 1.16 -29.93
C ARG A 629 -18.21 -0.19 -30.63
N SER A 630 -17.41 -1.22 -30.31
CA SER A 630 -17.60 -2.56 -30.89
C SER A 630 -18.94 -3.15 -30.46
N THR A 631 -19.24 -3.09 -29.16
CA THR A 631 -20.52 -3.58 -28.62
C THR A 631 -21.73 -2.83 -29.20
N VAL A 632 -21.61 -1.53 -29.49
CA VAL A 632 -22.68 -0.80 -30.20
C VAL A 632 -22.98 -1.44 -31.56
N TYR A 633 -21.94 -1.74 -32.35
CA TYR A 633 -22.12 -2.41 -33.64
C TYR A 633 -22.68 -3.82 -33.49
N ASP A 634 -22.32 -4.54 -32.43
CA ASP A 634 -22.90 -5.85 -32.15
C ASP A 634 -24.38 -5.76 -31.81
N HIS A 635 -24.82 -4.70 -31.11
CA HIS A 635 -26.25 -4.45 -30.87
C HIS A 635 -27.00 -4.10 -32.17
N VAL A 636 -26.38 -3.34 -33.08
CA VAL A 636 -26.95 -3.10 -34.42
C VAL A 636 -27.14 -4.44 -35.15
N ARG A 637 -26.13 -5.32 -35.14
CA ARG A 637 -26.23 -6.66 -35.72
C ARG A 637 -27.32 -7.51 -35.05
N LEU A 638 -27.40 -7.44 -33.72
CA LEU A 638 -28.39 -8.17 -32.92
C LEU A 638 -29.82 -7.72 -33.25
N SER A 639 -30.01 -6.45 -33.64
CA SER A 639 -31.31 -5.90 -34.05
C SER A 639 -31.78 -6.27 -35.46
N ARG A 640 -30.91 -6.91 -36.27
CA ARG A 640 -31.27 -7.30 -37.64
C ARG A 640 -32.40 -8.32 -37.67
N ASP A 641 -33.30 -8.14 -38.64
CA ASP A 641 -34.42 -9.05 -38.94
C ASP A 641 -35.32 -9.40 -37.74
N ILE A 642 -35.30 -8.58 -36.67
CA ILE A 642 -36.12 -8.82 -35.50
C ILE A 642 -37.60 -8.52 -35.82
N ALA A 643 -38.50 -9.45 -35.49
CA ALA A 643 -39.94 -9.26 -35.62
C ALA A 643 -40.60 -8.95 -34.27
N ARG A 644 -41.85 -8.46 -34.30
CA ARG A 644 -42.63 -8.23 -33.08
C ARG A 644 -42.91 -9.55 -32.36
N GLY A 645 -42.57 -9.61 -31.08
CA GLY A 645 -42.68 -10.82 -30.25
C GLY A 645 -41.43 -11.69 -30.24
N ASP A 646 -40.41 -11.36 -31.03
CA ASP A 646 -39.08 -11.99 -30.96
C ASP A 646 -38.17 -11.24 -29.99
N VAL A 647 -37.22 -11.94 -29.39
CA VAL A 647 -36.11 -11.35 -28.65
C VAL A 647 -34.80 -11.98 -29.10
N HIS A 648 -33.86 -11.12 -29.45
CA HIS A 648 -32.49 -11.51 -29.77
C HIS A 648 -31.62 -11.18 -28.57
N CYS A 649 -30.89 -12.18 -28.07
CA CYS A 649 -30.06 -12.04 -26.87
C CYS A 649 -28.59 -12.30 -27.20
N SER A 650 -27.69 -11.50 -26.63
CA SER A 650 -26.29 -11.85 -26.44
C SER A 650 -26.03 -12.05 -24.95
N LEU A 651 -25.29 -13.11 -24.59
CA LEU A 651 -24.91 -13.41 -23.22
C LEU A 651 -23.39 -13.63 -23.18
N GLU A 652 -22.70 -12.77 -22.43
CA GLU A 652 -21.24 -12.77 -22.36
C GLU A 652 -20.76 -12.81 -20.91
N GLU A 653 -19.69 -13.54 -20.67
CA GLU A 653 -19.02 -13.56 -19.38
C GLU A 653 -17.94 -12.45 -19.33
N LYS A 654 -18.08 -11.50 -18.39
CA LYS A 654 -17.10 -10.42 -18.18
C LYS A 654 -16.59 -10.41 -16.74
N GLY A 655 -15.43 -11.05 -16.55
CA GLY A 655 -14.76 -11.12 -15.25
C GLY A 655 -15.50 -12.00 -14.25
N SER A 656 -16.08 -11.40 -13.21
CA SER A 656 -16.86 -12.10 -12.18
C SER A 656 -18.38 -11.98 -12.36
N ALA A 657 -18.84 -11.29 -13.41
CA ALA A 657 -20.24 -11.10 -13.73
C ALA A 657 -20.55 -11.53 -15.16
N TRP A 658 -21.84 -11.68 -15.46
CA TRP A 658 -22.38 -11.92 -16.78
C TRP A 658 -23.12 -10.69 -17.28
N GLU A 659 -23.03 -10.43 -18.58
CA GLU A 659 -23.76 -9.37 -19.27
C GLU A 659 -24.74 -9.98 -20.26
N LEU A 660 -26.02 -9.62 -20.14
CA LEU A 660 -27.08 -9.96 -21.07
C LEU A 660 -27.53 -8.69 -21.79
N SER A 661 -27.48 -8.74 -23.12
CA SER A 661 -28.09 -7.72 -23.99
C SER A 661 -29.30 -8.34 -24.68
N ALA A 662 -30.49 -7.82 -24.42
CA ALA A 662 -31.74 -8.27 -25.00
C ALA A 662 -32.33 -7.20 -25.91
N VAL A 663 -32.46 -7.49 -27.20
CA VAL A 663 -33.06 -6.60 -28.21
C VAL A 663 -34.43 -7.16 -28.60
N THR A 664 -35.46 -6.31 -28.59
CA THR A 664 -36.85 -6.65 -28.97
C THR A 664 -37.65 -5.40 -29.33
N PHE A 665 -38.92 -5.56 -29.68
CA PHE A 665 -39.87 -4.44 -29.74
C PHE A 665 -40.57 -4.26 -28.39
N ASP A 666 -40.87 -3.01 -28.06
CA ASP A 666 -41.53 -2.65 -26.81
C ASP A 666 -42.85 -3.42 -26.60
N GLN A 667 -43.01 -4.01 -25.42
CA GLN A 667 -44.20 -4.76 -25.04
C GLN A 667 -44.44 -4.72 -23.51
N PRO A 668 -45.71 -4.83 -23.06
CA PRO A 668 -46.02 -4.73 -21.65
C PRO A 668 -45.24 -5.74 -20.80
N ARG A 669 -44.62 -5.24 -19.72
CA ARG A 669 -43.86 -6.01 -18.71
C ARG A 669 -42.52 -6.59 -19.18
N LEU A 670 -42.00 -6.23 -20.35
CA LEU A 670 -40.74 -6.77 -20.89
C LEU A 670 -39.59 -6.80 -19.87
N PHE A 671 -39.25 -5.63 -19.30
CA PHE A 671 -38.16 -5.52 -18.33
C PHE A 671 -38.38 -6.41 -17.09
N ALA A 672 -39.63 -6.45 -16.60
CA ALA A 672 -40.00 -7.33 -15.50
C ALA A 672 -39.82 -8.80 -15.89
N ASP A 673 -40.32 -9.21 -17.05
CA ASP A 673 -40.25 -10.60 -17.51
C ASP A 673 -38.79 -11.08 -17.65
N ILE A 674 -37.87 -10.24 -18.13
CA ILE A 674 -36.43 -10.54 -18.17
C ILE A 674 -35.87 -10.70 -16.74
N CYS A 675 -36.17 -9.76 -15.83
CA CYS A 675 -35.78 -9.88 -14.42
C CYS A 675 -36.30 -11.18 -13.78
N GLY A 676 -37.50 -11.61 -14.17
CA GLY A 676 -38.12 -12.83 -13.71
C GLY A 676 -37.38 -14.08 -14.20
N VAL A 677 -36.97 -14.12 -15.46
CA VAL A 677 -36.17 -15.24 -16.00
C VAL A 677 -34.79 -15.30 -15.34
N LEU A 678 -34.09 -14.17 -15.21
CA LEU A 678 -32.80 -14.13 -14.51
C LEU A 678 -32.94 -14.63 -13.06
N SER A 679 -33.95 -14.14 -12.34
CA SER A 679 -34.26 -14.60 -10.98
C SER A 679 -34.57 -16.11 -10.95
N HIS A 680 -35.34 -16.63 -11.92
CA HIS A 680 -35.70 -18.05 -11.99
C HIS A 680 -34.46 -18.95 -12.05
N TYR A 681 -33.43 -18.54 -12.79
CA TYR A 681 -32.15 -19.25 -12.89
C TYR A 681 -31.22 -19.02 -11.69
N GLY A 682 -31.61 -18.20 -10.70
CA GLY A 682 -30.80 -17.93 -9.52
C GLY A 682 -29.76 -16.82 -9.73
N MET A 683 -29.89 -16.04 -10.79
CA MET A 683 -28.96 -14.94 -11.09
C MET A 683 -29.24 -13.75 -10.16
N ASP A 684 -28.17 -13.20 -9.58
CA ASP A 684 -28.25 -12.00 -8.74
C ASP A 684 -28.04 -10.76 -9.61
N ILE A 685 -29.11 -10.00 -9.86
CA ILE A 685 -29.07 -8.87 -10.79
C ILE A 685 -28.36 -7.70 -10.11
N LEU A 686 -27.20 -7.33 -10.64
CA LEU A 686 -26.36 -6.24 -10.14
C LEU A 686 -26.76 -4.91 -10.76
N ARG A 687 -27.21 -4.92 -12.02
CA ARG A 687 -27.58 -3.71 -12.78
C ARG A 687 -28.55 -4.08 -13.91
N GLY A 688 -29.50 -3.20 -14.21
CA GLY A 688 -30.44 -3.39 -15.32
C GLY A 688 -30.75 -2.04 -15.98
N GLN A 689 -30.65 -1.94 -17.30
CA GLN A 689 -30.87 -0.70 -18.03
C GLN A 689 -31.81 -0.96 -19.19
N ALA A 690 -33.01 -0.41 -19.12
CA ALA A 690 -33.92 -0.37 -20.24
C ALA A 690 -33.66 0.88 -21.08
N MET A 691 -33.75 0.75 -22.40
CA MET A 691 -33.72 1.90 -23.30
C MET A 691 -34.50 1.60 -24.56
N LYS A 692 -35.09 2.64 -25.14
CA LYS A 692 -35.87 2.56 -26.37
C LYS A 692 -35.40 3.62 -27.35
N ASN A 693 -35.29 3.26 -28.62
CA ASN A 693 -34.95 4.18 -29.70
C ASN A 693 -36.20 4.77 -30.38
N GLN A 694 -36.05 5.68 -31.34
CA GLN A 694 -37.18 6.27 -32.08
C GLN A 694 -37.97 5.22 -32.87
N GLY A 695 -37.31 4.17 -33.36
CA GLY A 695 -37.92 3.06 -34.09
C GLY A 695 -38.76 2.10 -33.23
N GLY A 696 -38.82 2.31 -31.90
CA GLY A 696 -39.53 1.43 -30.97
C GLY A 696 -38.81 0.12 -30.65
N VAL A 697 -37.53 0.00 -31.04
CA VAL A 697 -36.65 -1.09 -30.62
C VAL A 697 -36.20 -0.81 -29.19
N VAL A 698 -36.40 -1.80 -28.34
CA VAL A 698 -35.93 -1.81 -26.95
C VAL A 698 -34.64 -2.60 -26.87
N LEU A 699 -33.68 -2.04 -26.14
CA LEU A 699 -32.44 -2.70 -25.74
C LEU A 699 -32.39 -2.71 -24.21
N ASP A 700 -32.53 -3.89 -23.63
CA ASP A 700 -32.39 -4.09 -22.19
C ASP A 700 -31.02 -4.71 -21.89
N LEU A 701 -30.21 -4.02 -21.09
CA LEU A 701 -28.88 -4.45 -20.68
C LEU A 701 -28.89 -4.86 -19.20
N PHE A 702 -28.52 -6.09 -18.92
CA PHE A 702 -28.42 -6.62 -17.55
C PHE A 702 -27.00 -7.04 -17.24
N GLN A 703 -26.55 -6.70 -16.04
CA GLN A 703 -25.35 -7.27 -15.43
C GLN A 703 -25.78 -8.07 -14.20
N PHE A 704 -25.32 -9.31 -14.08
CA PHE A 704 -25.69 -10.18 -12.96
C PHE A 704 -24.56 -11.13 -12.54
N ALA A 705 -24.60 -11.57 -11.29
CA ALA A 705 -23.70 -12.58 -10.76
C ALA A 705 -24.37 -13.96 -10.80
N ASP A 706 -23.63 -14.95 -11.29
CA ASP A 706 -24.00 -16.36 -11.22
C ASP A 706 -23.47 -16.96 -9.91
N VAL A 707 -24.19 -16.70 -8.81
CA VAL A 707 -23.74 -16.99 -7.45
C VAL A 707 -23.50 -18.49 -7.21
N GLU A 708 -24.32 -19.34 -7.82
CA GLU A 708 -24.22 -20.80 -7.70
C GLU A 708 -23.36 -21.43 -8.82
N GLY A 709 -22.83 -20.62 -9.75
CA GLY A 709 -21.99 -21.08 -10.86
C GLY A 709 -22.74 -21.91 -11.91
N TYR A 710 -24.06 -21.78 -12.01
CA TYR A 710 -24.90 -22.57 -12.90
C TYR A 710 -24.52 -22.44 -14.38
N LEU A 711 -24.25 -21.22 -14.87
CA LEU A 711 -23.88 -20.98 -16.27
C LEU A 711 -22.50 -21.55 -16.60
N ARG A 712 -21.55 -21.46 -15.67
CA ARG A 712 -20.19 -22.01 -15.85
C ARG A 712 -20.15 -23.54 -15.77
N MET A 713 -20.99 -24.11 -14.91
CA MET A 713 -21.01 -25.55 -14.65
C MET A 713 -21.78 -26.36 -15.71
N ASN A 714 -22.61 -25.72 -16.54
CA ASN A 714 -23.51 -26.39 -17.47
C ASN A 714 -23.34 -25.84 -18.90
N PRO A 715 -22.80 -26.62 -19.84
CA PRO A 715 -22.55 -26.17 -21.21
C PRO A 715 -23.80 -25.70 -21.99
N THR A 716 -24.99 -26.21 -21.65
CA THR A 716 -26.26 -25.84 -22.31
C THR A 716 -27.01 -24.72 -21.60
N ALA A 717 -26.56 -24.26 -20.43
CA ALA A 717 -27.34 -23.35 -19.59
C ALA A 717 -27.56 -21.97 -20.23
N ALA A 718 -26.60 -21.48 -21.03
CA ALA A 718 -26.77 -20.24 -21.78
C ALA A 718 -27.90 -20.35 -22.83
N ASP A 719 -27.97 -21.47 -23.56
CA ASP A 719 -29.02 -21.74 -24.54
C ASP A 719 -30.38 -21.95 -23.86
N GLU A 720 -30.41 -22.60 -22.70
CA GLU A 720 -31.63 -22.80 -21.91
C GLU A 720 -32.19 -21.47 -21.37
N LEU A 721 -31.31 -20.60 -20.84
CA LEU A 721 -31.69 -19.29 -20.33
C LEU A 721 -32.22 -18.40 -21.46
N THR A 722 -31.49 -18.30 -22.57
CA THR A 722 -31.91 -17.48 -23.73
C THR A 722 -33.14 -18.06 -24.42
N GLY A 723 -33.28 -19.40 -24.47
CA GLY A 723 -34.50 -20.07 -24.93
C GLY A 723 -35.71 -19.75 -24.05
N THR A 724 -35.55 -19.80 -22.73
CA THR A 724 -36.62 -19.42 -21.78
C THR A 724 -37.01 -17.96 -21.92
N LEU A 725 -36.04 -17.05 -22.11
CA LEU A 725 -36.31 -15.64 -22.40
C LEU A 725 -37.19 -15.49 -23.65
N ARG A 726 -36.86 -16.18 -24.75
CA ARG A 726 -37.67 -16.15 -25.99
C ARG A 726 -39.10 -16.62 -25.76
N GLU A 727 -39.27 -17.71 -25.03
CA GLU A 727 -40.60 -18.26 -24.75
C GLU A 727 -41.44 -17.36 -23.82
N VAL A 728 -40.81 -16.70 -22.85
CA VAL A 728 -41.49 -15.76 -21.95
C VAL A 728 -41.86 -14.47 -22.69
N VAL A 729 -40.92 -13.89 -23.44
CA VAL A 729 -41.18 -12.68 -24.27
C VAL A 729 -42.28 -12.95 -25.29
N ALA A 730 -42.31 -14.13 -25.91
CA ALA A 730 -43.37 -14.51 -26.85
C ALA A 730 -44.70 -14.87 -26.17
N GLY A 731 -44.80 -14.78 -24.84
CA GLY A 731 -46.01 -15.06 -24.07
C GLY A 731 -46.39 -16.54 -23.97
N ARG A 732 -45.49 -17.46 -24.32
CA ARG A 732 -45.71 -18.92 -24.28
C ARG A 732 -45.48 -19.52 -22.90
N ILE A 733 -44.67 -18.88 -22.06
CA ILE A 733 -44.39 -19.29 -20.68
C ILE A 733 -44.79 -18.19 -19.71
N ASP A 734 -45.57 -18.55 -18.68
CA ASP A 734 -45.84 -17.67 -17.54
C ASP A 734 -44.71 -17.76 -16.50
N ILE A 735 -43.89 -16.70 -16.42
CA ILE A 735 -42.76 -16.63 -15.50
C ILE A 735 -43.20 -16.56 -14.03
N ASP A 736 -44.39 -16.04 -13.74
CA ASP A 736 -44.95 -15.99 -12.37
C ASP A 736 -45.11 -17.40 -11.78
N ALA A 737 -45.64 -18.33 -12.58
CA ALA A 737 -45.86 -19.70 -12.15
C ALA A 737 -44.52 -20.41 -11.86
N LYS A 738 -43.50 -20.13 -12.68
CA LYS A 738 -42.14 -20.68 -12.52
C LYS A 738 -41.41 -20.12 -11.30
N LEU A 739 -41.57 -18.84 -10.98
CA LEU A 739 -40.95 -18.23 -9.81
C LEU A 739 -41.61 -18.72 -8.51
N ARG A 740 -42.95 -18.77 -8.45
CA ARG A 740 -43.69 -19.29 -7.29
C ARG A 740 -43.31 -20.73 -6.93
N ALA A 741 -43.00 -21.56 -7.92
CA ALA A 741 -42.56 -22.94 -7.69
C ALA A 741 -41.17 -23.06 -7.03
N ARG A 742 -40.34 -22.00 -7.05
CA ARG A 742 -38.99 -21.96 -6.47
C ARG A 742 -38.88 -21.05 -5.24
N GLU A 743 -39.93 -20.32 -4.88
CA GLU A 743 -39.93 -19.38 -3.76
C GLU A 743 -39.78 -20.12 -2.42
N ARG A 744 -38.77 -19.75 -1.61
CA ARG A 744 -38.55 -20.32 -0.26
C ARG A 744 -38.85 -19.25 0.80
N PRO A 745 -39.60 -19.58 1.87
CA PRO A 745 -39.84 -18.64 2.97
C PRO A 745 -38.54 -18.27 3.69
N ALA A 746 -38.32 -16.97 3.89
CA ALA A 746 -37.13 -16.44 4.51
C ALA A 746 -37.17 -16.64 6.05
N ARG A 747 -36.49 -17.67 6.56
CA ARG A 747 -36.40 -17.92 8.01
C ARG A 747 -35.46 -16.92 8.70
N GLY A 748 -35.97 -16.20 9.71
CA GLY A 748 -35.16 -15.61 10.79
C GLY A 748 -34.58 -14.20 10.59
N ALA A 749 -35.06 -13.40 9.63
CA ALA A 749 -34.52 -12.05 9.39
C ALA A 749 -35.27 -10.93 10.13
N SER A 750 -34.54 -9.98 10.72
CA SER A 750 -35.11 -8.77 11.33
C SER A 750 -35.81 -7.88 10.28
N PRO A 751 -36.95 -7.24 10.61
CA PRO A 751 -37.65 -6.36 9.69
C PRO A 751 -36.81 -5.13 9.33
N ILE A 752 -36.75 -4.81 8.04
CA ILE A 752 -36.15 -3.57 7.53
C ILE A 752 -37.28 -2.58 7.26
N ARG A 753 -37.11 -1.33 7.71
CA ARG A 753 -38.03 -0.22 7.39
C ARG A 753 -37.99 0.02 5.89
N GLN A 754 -39.13 -0.17 5.23
CA GLN A 754 -39.29 0.11 3.81
C GLN A 754 -39.36 1.63 3.60
N VAL A 755 -38.68 2.13 2.57
CA VAL A 755 -38.78 3.52 2.14
C VAL A 755 -39.15 3.52 0.67
N ILE A 756 -40.20 4.24 0.32
CA ILE A 756 -40.60 4.52 -1.05
C ILE A 756 -40.63 6.04 -1.18
N HIS A 757 -39.79 6.60 -2.04
CA HIS A 757 -39.68 8.03 -2.22
C HIS A 757 -39.80 8.38 -3.70
N PHE A 758 -40.66 9.36 -4.00
CA PHE A 758 -40.82 9.89 -5.34
C PHE A 758 -40.25 11.30 -5.38
N GLU A 759 -39.53 11.60 -6.45
CA GLU A 759 -38.92 12.90 -6.67
C GLU A 759 -39.14 13.35 -8.13
N ASN A 760 -39.82 14.47 -8.29
CA ASN A 760 -40.20 15.03 -9.59
C ASN A 760 -39.30 16.20 -10.01
N HIS A 761 -38.47 16.73 -9.11
CA HIS A 761 -37.64 17.90 -9.38
C HIS A 761 -36.23 17.55 -9.88
N ARG A 762 -35.75 16.31 -9.67
CA ARG A 762 -34.37 15.88 -10.00
C ARG A 762 -34.10 15.60 -11.48
N SER A 763 -35.12 15.26 -12.26
CA SER A 763 -35.03 15.09 -13.73
C SER A 763 -36.02 16.06 -14.38
N GLN A 764 -35.77 16.53 -15.61
CA GLN A 764 -36.77 17.32 -16.34
C GLN A 764 -37.85 16.43 -16.99
N ARG A 765 -37.53 15.17 -17.29
CA ARG A 765 -38.40 14.24 -18.05
C ARG A 765 -39.03 13.12 -17.24
N PHE A 766 -38.37 12.63 -16.19
CA PHE A 766 -38.79 11.43 -15.44
C PHE A 766 -39.27 11.75 -14.03
N THR A 767 -40.17 10.92 -13.50
CA THR A 767 -40.39 10.79 -12.06
C THR A 767 -39.38 9.79 -11.53
N VAL A 768 -38.53 10.20 -10.58
CA VAL A 768 -37.55 9.31 -9.96
C VAL A 768 -38.20 8.65 -8.75
N LEU A 769 -38.20 7.31 -8.72
CA LEU A 769 -38.71 6.48 -7.65
C LEU A 769 -37.55 5.75 -6.97
N GLU A 770 -37.28 6.05 -5.71
CA GLU A 770 -36.31 5.35 -4.88
C GLU A 770 -37.05 4.37 -3.95
N ILE A 771 -36.60 3.12 -3.94
CA ILE A 771 -37.12 2.05 -3.09
C ILE A 771 -35.98 1.48 -2.25
N ILE A 772 -36.11 1.55 -0.94
CA ILE A 772 -35.24 0.86 0.02
C ILE A 772 -36.05 -0.26 0.66
N ALA A 773 -35.66 -1.50 0.40
CA ALA A 773 -36.35 -2.68 0.90
C ALA A 773 -35.38 -3.79 1.33
N ARG A 774 -35.91 -4.88 1.89
CA ARG A 774 -35.13 -6.09 2.15
C ARG A 774 -34.79 -6.75 0.82
N ASN A 775 -33.51 -7.00 0.56
CA ASN A 775 -33.11 -7.79 -0.60
C ASN A 775 -33.68 -9.21 -0.44
N ALA A 776 -34.41 -9.65 -1.46
CA ALA A 776 -35.11 -10.93 -1.46
C ALA A 776 -35.18 -11.47 -2.88
N TRP A 777 -35.21 -12.79 -3.00
CA TRP A 777 -35.31 -13.47 -4.29
C TRP A 777 -36.55 -12.98 -5.07
N GLY A 778 -36.35 -12.60 -6.33
CA GLY A 778 -37.39 -12.04 -7.20
C GLY A 778 -37.92 -10.65 -6.80
N LEU A 779 -37.23 -9.89 -5.92
CA LEU A 779 -37.67 -8.55 -5.50
C LEU A 779 -37.83 -7.61 -6.70
N LEU A 780 -36.78 -7.50 -7.52
CA LEU A 780 -36.77 -6.61 -8.67
C LEU A 780 -37.88 -6.95 -9.68
N TYR A 781 -38.14 -8.25 -9.88
CA TYR A 781 -39.26 -8.72 -10.69
C TYR A 781 -40.60 -8.20 -10.15
N ARG A 782 -40.88 -8.42 -8.86
CA ARG A 782 -42.14 -8.02 -8.22
C ARG A 782 -42.34 -6.50 -8.28
N VAL A 783 -41.29 -5.73 -8.00
CA VAL A 783 -41.33 -4.26 -8.05
C VAL A 783 -41.53 -3.75 -9.47
N SER A 784 -40.74 -4.22 -10.43
CA SER A 784 -40.84 -3.80 -11.84
C SER A 784 -42.20 -4.17 -12.44
N ARG A 785 -42.77 -5.31 -12.03
CA ARG A 785 -44.12 -5.73 -12.42
C ARG A 785 -45.19 -4.82 -11.81
N ALA A 786 -45.09 -4.48 -10.53
CA ALA A 786 -46.03 -3.57 -9.87
C ALA A 786 -46.05 -2.20 -10.59
N ILE A 787 -44.87 -1.67 -10.94
CA ILE A 787 -44.72 -0.46 -11.75
C ILE A 787 -45.41 -0.63 -13.11
N SER A 788 -45.11 -1.72 -13.83
CA SER A 788 -45.67 -1.98 -15.16
C SER A 788 -47.19 -2.16 -15.14
N ASN A 789 -47.76 -2.80 -14.10
CA ASN A 789 -49.20 -3.00 -13.94
C ASN A 789 -49.97 -1.69 -13.76
N GLN A 790 -49.31 -0.65 -13.22
CA GLN A 790 -49.88 0.70 -13.13
C GLN A 790 -49.75 1.48 -14.47
N GLY A 791 -49.26 0.83 -15.52
CA GLY A 791 -49.05 1.43 -16.84
C GLY A 791 -47.92 2.44 -16.87
N CYS A 792 -46.95 2.31 -15.95
CA CYS A 792 -45.73 3.11 -15.97
C CYS A 792 -44.66 2.41 -16.81
N ASP A 793 -43.99 3.17 -17.65
CA ASP A 793 -42.83 2.76 -18.43
C ASP A 793 -41.58 2.92 -17.56
N ILE A 794 -40.71 1.91 -17.58
CA ILE A 794 -39.43 1.93 -16.87
C ILE A 794 -38.33 2.28 -17.86
N ASP A 795 -37.83 3.51 -17.80
CA ASP A 795 -36.82 4.02 -18.72
C ASP A 795 -35.38 3.85 -18.21
N LEU A 796 -35.19 3.65 -16.90
CA LEU A 796 -33.89 3.35 -16.29
C LEU A 796 -34.11 2.74 -14.91
N VAL A 797 -33.35 1.70 -14.59
CA VAL A 797 -33.25 1.16 -13.23
C VAL A 797 -31.81 1.21 -12.77
N LEU A 798 -31.59 1.58 -11.52
CA LEU A 798 -30.29 1.47 -10.86
C LEU A 798 -30.50 0.58 -9.64
N ILE A 799 -29.72 -0.48 -9.57
CA ILE A 799 -29.85 -1.51 -8.54
C ILE A 799 -28.59 -1.43 -7.70
N SER A 800 -28.75 -1.32 -6.39
CA SER A 800 -27.64 -1.33 -5.45
C SER A 800 -28.00 -2.16 -4.22
N THR A 801 -27.21 -3.18 -3.92
CA THR A 801 -27.46 -4.08 -2.79
C THR A 801 -26.43 -3.83 -1.68
N GLU A 802 -26.89 -3.30 -0.54
CA GLU A 802 -26.08 -3.15 0.68
C GLU A 802 -26.40 -4.25 1.71
N GLY A 803 -25.65 -5.36 1.66
CA GLY A 803 -25.84 -6.48 2.57
C GLY A 803 -27.20 -7.15 2.38
N THR A 804 -28.14 -6.93 3.31
CA THR A 804 -29.52 -7.42 3.22
C THR A 804 -30.53 -6.38 2.73
N ARG A 805 -30.06 -5.20 2.30
CA ARG A 805 -30.89 -4.10 1.79
C ARG A 805 -30.72 -3.97 0.29
N ALA A 806 -31.83 -3.86 -0.44
CA ALA A 806 -31.86 -3.41 -1.81
C ALA A 806 -32.23 -1.93 -1.83
N ILE A 807 -31.49 -1.14 -2.59
CA ILE A 807 -31.71 0.28 -2.88
C ILE A 807 -31.85 0.37 -4.39
N ASP A 808 -33.10 0.45 -4.84
CA ASP A 808 -33.44 0.44 -6.27
C ASP A 808 -34.00 1.81 -6.65
N VAL A 809 -33.46 2.41 -7.72
CA VAL A 809 -33.91 3.70 -8.26
C VAL A 809 -34.48 3.50 -9.66
N PHE A 810 -35.75 3.83 -9.85
CA PHE A 810 -36.48 3.72 -11.11
C PHE A 810 -36.75 5.10 -11.68
N HIS A 811 -36.52 5.27 -12.98
CA HIS A 811 -36.95 6.44 -13.73
C HIS A 811 -38.21 6.07 -14.49
N LEU A 812 -39.30 6.71 -14.12
CA LEU A 812 -40.63 6.36 -14.58
C LEU A 812 -41.21 7.45 -15.47
N THR A 813 -41.85 7.02 -16.54
CA THR A 813 -42.85 7.83 -17.24
C THR A 813 -44.18 7.08 -17.29
N ARG A 814 -45.25 7.82 -17.55
CA ARG A 814 -46.55 7.25 -17.89
C ARG A 814 -47.04 7.95 -19.14
N ALA A 815 -47.15 7.23 -20.25
CA ALA A 815 -47.43 7.81 -21.56
C ALA A 815 -46.46 8.97 -21.92
N GLY A 816 -45.16 8.79 -21.62
CA GLY A 816 -44.09 9.74 -21.95
C GLY A 816 -44.03 11.02 -21.10
N ARG A 817 -44.86 11.15 -20.05
CA ARG A 817 -44.80 12.25 -19.07
C ARG A 817 -44.48 11.76 -17.66
N LYS A 818 -44.08 12.69 -16.79
CA LYS A 818 -43.96 12.44 -15.35
C LYS A 818 -45.29 12.05 -14.72
N LEU A 819 -45.21 11.29 -13.64
CA LEU A 819 -46.35 10.94 -12.79
C LEU A 819 -46.79 12.18 -12.00
N THR A 820 -48.09 12.39 -11.97
CA THR A 820 -48.76 13.34 -11.07
C THR A 820 -48.74 12.81 -9.62
N ASN A 821 -48.98 13.68 -8.64
CA ASN A 821 -48.98 13.26 -7.23
C ASN A 821 -50.00 12.14 -6.95
N ALA A 822 -51.18 12.18 -7.58
CA ALA A 822 -52.19 11.12 -7.44
C ALA A 822 -51.70 9.76 -7.98
N GLU A 823 -51.01 9.75 -9.12
CA GLU A 823 -50.44 8.53 -9.71
C GLU A 823 -49.27 7.99 -8.87
N GLN A 824 -48.50 8.87 -8.23
CA GLN A 824 -47.45 8.46 -7.28
C GLN A 824 -48.05 7.83 -6.04
N ASP A 825 -49.15 8.35 -5.51
CA ASP A 825 -49.82 7.80 -4.34
C ASP A 825 -50.46 6.42 -4.64
N GLU A 826 -51.06 6.25 -5.83
CA GLU A 826 -51.56 4.94 -6.30
C GLU A 826 -50.44 3.91 -6.42
N LEU A 827 -49.33 4.28 -7.07
CA LEU A 827 -48.17 3.40 -7.24
C LEU A 827 -47.50 3.10 -5.89
N ARG A 828 -47.43 4.08 -4.97
CA ARG A 828 -46.94 3.89 -3.61
C ARG A 828 -47.72 2.80 -2.89
N ALA A 829 -49.06 2.85 -2.91
CA ALA A 829 -49.90 1.87 -2.23
C ALA A 829 -49.71 0.45 -2.79
N GLU A 830 -49.60 0.31 -4.11
CA GLU A 830 -49.33 -0.99 -4.76
C GLU A 830 -47.95 -1.55 -4.40
N LEU A 831 -46.93 -0.69 -4.36
CA LEU A 831 -45.57 -1.08 -3.98
C LEU A 831 -45.48 -1.45 -2.50
N GLU A 832 -46.14 -0.70 -1.60
CA GLU A 832 -46.21 -1.05 -0.17
C GLU A 832 -46.86 -2.42 0.03
N SER A 833 -47.94 -2.72 -0.68
CA SER A 833 -48.58 -4.04 -0.69
C SER A 833 -47.64 -5.15 -1.19
N THR A 834 -46.95 -4.90 -2.30
CA THR A 834 -45.99 -5.83 -2.92
C THR A 834 -44.82 -6.15 -2.01
N LEU A 835 -44.25 -5.13 -1.35
CA LEU A 835 -43.12 -5.27 -0.44
C LEU A 835 -43.54 -5.92 0.89
N ALA A 836 -44.76 -5.67 1.37
CA ALA A 836 -45.31 -6.32 2.57
C ALA A 836 -45.59 -7.82 2.34
N ALA A 837 -46.06 -8.22 1.15
CA ALA A 837 -46.27 -9.62 0.80
C ALA A 837 -44.96 -10.44 0.84
N GLY A 838 -43.84 -9.83 0.43
CA GLY A 838 -42.51 -10.44 0.49
C GLY A 838 -41.85 -10.48 1.87
N GLN A 839 -42.51 -9.96 2.92
CA GLN A 839 -42.02 -9.98 4.31
C GLN A 839 -42.77 -10.95 5.24
N LYS A 840 -43.85 -11.60 4.78
CA LYS A 840 -44.52 -12.63 5.59
C LYS A 840 -43.58 -13.85 5.78
N PRO A 841 -43.48 -14.39 7.00
CA PRO A 841 -42.53 -15.44 7.35
C PRO A 841 -42.78 -16.77 6.63
#